data_AF-A0A9E1KUW8-F1
#
_entry.id   AF-A0A9E1KUW8-F1
#
_cell.length_a   1.000
_cell.length_b   1.000
_cell.length_c   1.000
_cell.angle_alpha   90.00
_cell.angle_beta   90.00
_cell.angle_gamma   90.00
#
_symmetry.space_group_name_H-M   'P 1'
#
loop_
_entity.id
_entity.type
_entity.pdbx_description
1 polymer ?
#
loop_
_entity_poly.entity_id
_entity_poly.type
_entity_poly.pdbx_seq_one_letter_code
_entity_poly.pdbx_strand_id
1 'polypeptide(L)'
;MSTLASKVAWWVLGVVAMAALVGVYLQQVEPVGHGSGTQTHGADSPAGHVEAVFSAIRTGIRAGQKDVVLHYYDPSNPALIKKVSSSVDNLLKLENLSYDLDSNQVHTTETTAEAIVLEKKKFNKHDRSFTEARWYTYGLRKVSGRWKINSVELRDYIKPEFTNLSIHLEPAKPLISGTATIDMNISRGGENNLLFLLNRGLEVHSISTKDGAKLGFERSDVSLLIPWNHTFAGNESISLKIEFSGDFFNPNQELGWSLVNISEEGSFANFVTQWYPRVNGLSTKSKASLTYKVPKGLTVASVGHLVNTNVKREHWTYTYDVTRPMDFTFNANKFFHRSKIINGFELKVFFLEGGQAKADLYIEEATKMLVYLKDLYGFIPLDSYSITEVPQALVGTLGGAGGQGVNFYPTGALPEDKIKFPLLAHEMGHMWWGSWIRSEHESLIEEGLSQINAVLCIRHFFGEEAMREFVKHGWPEYQQSAEQYFSWYANESSDVAMAPFREDKYREIDALAYSKAYVVYTMLMDQVGYDTFVSGLRRALKDYVGSYFEIEYLQKILEQESGQDLDQFFEQWFSRTGAPEFNLEYTVQEREGGKSIISGRVIQLRDIYEVEAEIALLGEDQRGLRKIKIKDRETAFEFEVGFKPTAVEFDPDYKILRWTDEFVAFSDIGRGTKFRLDGKFEEAIVVLKSALEHLPDSREASYQLARAHQLLGQHDAATKQFMAITEQFESTGHYSWHVAWSTINLGTMNAESDNGSTAKDYYRKVLTLPDISGSHPESEKLLAALLANDG
;
A
#
# COMPACT_ATOMS: atom_id res chain seq x y z
N MET A 1 38.69 -32.07 -15.47
CA MET A 1 39.29 -32.10 -14.11
C MET A 1 38.60 -31.04 -13.28
N SER A 2 37.95 -31.50 -12.20
CA SER A 2 37.43 -30.77 -11.01
C SER A 2 36.71 -29.43 -11.18
N THR A 3 35.45 -29.23 -10.78
CA THR A 3 34.41 -30.13 -10.24
C THR A 3 33.13 -29.32 -10.25
N LEU A 4 32.27 -29.62 -11.22
CA LEU A 4 30.87 -29.22 -11.30
C LEU A 4 30.08 -30.49 -10.92
N ALA A 5 30.00 -30.83 -9.63
CA ALA A 5 29.26 -32.00 -9.14
C ALA A 5 29.20 -32.03 -7.60
N SER A 6 28.24 -31.31 -6.99
CA SER A 6 27.73 -31.62 -5.64
C SER A 6 26.61 -30.65 -5.25
N LYS A 7 25.39 -30.83 -5.76
CA LYS A 7 24.17 -30.28 -5.12
C LYS A 7 22.82 -30.85 -5.58
N VAL A 8 22.81 -32.04 -6.19
CA VAL A 8 21.58 -32.80 -6.44
C VAL A 8 21.88 -34.28 -6.23
N ALA A 9 21.60 -34.79 -5.02
CA ALA A 9 21.35 -36.21 -4.70
C ALA A 9 21.46 -36.42 -3.18
N TRP A 10 20.40 -36.13 -2.41
CA TRP A 10 20.11 -36.77 -1.12
C TRP A 10 18.61 -36.62 -0.78
N TRP A 11 17.76 -36.93 -1.77
CA TRP A 11 16.39 -37.36 -1.55
C TRP A 11 16.23 -38.69 -2.28
N VAL A 12 15.57 -39.65 -1.63
CA VAL A 12 15.36 -41.07 -2.01
C VAL A 12 16.45 -42.04 -1.55
N LEU A 13 16.43 -42.38 -0.25
CA LEU A 13 16.46 -43.76 0.26
C LEU A 13 16.22 -43.72 1.77
N GLY A 14 14.98 -43.89 2.20
CA GLY A 14 14.64 -43.94 3.62
C GLY A 14 13.15 -43.87 3.94
N VAL A 15 12.30 -44.48 3.12
CA VAL A 15 10.91 -44.78 3.49
C VAL A 15 10.81 -46.30 3.65
N VAL A 16 10.18 -46.72 4.76
CA VAL A 16 9.86 -48.08 5.21
C VAL A 16 10.93 -48.82 6.02
N ALA A 17 11.02 -48.50 7.31
CA ALA A 17 10.92 -49.50 8.39
C ALA A 17 10.71 -48.84 9.75
N MET A 18 9.74 -49.38 10.49
CA MET A 18 9.42 -49.16 11.91
C MET A 18 8.57 -47.93 12.29
N ALA A 19 7.27 -48.06 11.99
CA ALA A 19 6.27 -47.85 13.03
C ALA A 19 6.44 -48.91 14.13
N ALA A 20 6.59 -48.46 15.38
CA ALA A 20 6.27 -49.12 16.66
C ALA A 20 7.34 -48.84 17.71
N LEU A 21 7.16 -47.76 18.48
CA LEU A 21 7.33 -47.74 19.94
C LEU A 21 6.85 -46.38 20.47
N VAL A 22 5.54 -46.34 20.71
CA VAL A 22 4.92 -45.49 21.74
C VAL A 22 5.47 -45.97 23.09
N GLY A 23 6.05 -45.07 23.88
CA GLY A 23 6.31 -45.33 25.29
C GLY A 23 7.61 -44.74 25.84
N VAL A 24 7.45 -43.75 26.71
CA VAL A 24 8.41 -43.31 27.74
C VAL A 24 9.59 -42.47 27.23
N TYR A 25 9.44 -41.14 27.29
CA TYR A 25 10.41 -40.25 27.94
C TYR A 25 9.73 -38.90 28.24
N LEU A 26 8.86 -38.91 29.25
CA LEU A 26 8.53 -37.71 30.04
C LEU A 26 9.45 -37.78 31.26
N GLN A 27 10.50 -36.96 31.30
CA GLN A 27 11.00 -36.31 32.53
C GLN A 27 12.28 -35.51 32.26
N GLN A 28 12.32 -34.33 32.87
CA GLN A 28 13.46 -33.44 33.10
C GLN A 28 13.97 -32.61 31.91
N VAL A 29 13.30 -31.47 31.72
CA VAL A 29 14.00 -30.23 31.35
C VAL A 29 13.56 -29.18 32.38
N GLU A 30 14.44 -28.88 33.34
CA GLU A 30 14.29 -27.74 34.24
C GLU A 30 14.49 -26.43 33.43
N PRO A 31 13.66 -25.39 33.63
CA PRO A 31 13.93 -24.09 33.04
C PRO A 31 14.99 -23.35 33.87
N VAL A 32 16.06 -22.93 33.19
CA VAL A 32 17.05 -21.97 33.70
C VAL A 32 16.34 -20.64 33.96
N GLY A 33 16.37 -20.20 35.22
CA GLY A 33 15.68 -19.00 35.68
C GLY A 33 16.32 -17.70 35.21
N HIS A 34 15.49 -16.79 34.72
CA HIS A 34 15.73 -15.35 34.75
C HIS A 34 14.53 -14.68 35.43
N GLY A 35 14.82 -13.82 36.39
CA GLY A 35 13.84 -13.26 37.31
C GLY A 35 13.03 -12.13 36.69
N SER A 36 11.72 -12.29 36.73
CA SER A 36 10.75 -11.20 36.91
C SER A 36 9.67 -11.73 37.85
N GLY A 37 9.19 -10.88 38.76
CA GLY A 37 8.27 -11.28 39.82
C GLY A 37 6.88 -11.64 39.28
N THR A 38 6.70 -12.89 38.86
CA THR A 38 5.38 -13.48 38.61
C THR A 38 4.90 -14.11 39.92
N GLN A 39 3.72 -13.73 40.40
CA GLN A 39 3.04 -14.49 41.44
C GLN A 39 2.70 -15.87 40.84
N THR A 40 3.40 -16.92 41.27
CA THR A 40 3.12 -18.28 40.82
C THR A 40 1.83 -18.76 41.48
N HIS A 41 0.72 -18.62 40.77
CA HIS A 41 -0.54 -19.24 41.17
C HIS A 41 -0.41 -20.77 41.08
N GLY A 42 -0.94 -21.51 42.05
CA GLY A 42 -0.93 -22.97 42.02
C GLY A 42 -1.58 -23.52 40.74
N ALA A 43 -1.05 -24.63 40.22
CA ALA A 43 -1.50 -25.22 38.95
C ALA A 43 -3.02 -25.51 38.90
N ASP A 44 -3.65 -25.72 40.06
CA ASP A 44 -5.09 -26.00 40.18
C ASP A 44 -5.97 -24.74 40.38
N SER A 45 -5.39 -23.54 40.38
CA SER A 45 -6.15 -22.28 40.52
C SER A 45 -6.80 -21.85 39.19
N PRO A 46 -7.89 -21.05 39.21
CA PRO A 46 -8.48 -20.49 37.99
C PRO A 46 -7.45 -19.73 37.12
N ALA A 47 -6.57 -18.94 37.74
CA ALA A 47 -5.48 -18.25 37.04
C ALA A 47 -4.47 -19.22 36.42
N GLY A 48 -4.08 -20.29 37.13
CA GLY A 48 -3.20 -21.35 36.60
C GLY A 48 -3.79 -22.06 35.38
N HIS A 49 -5.11 -22.23 35.32
CA HIS A 49 -5.78 -22.76 34.12
C HIS A 49 -5.77 -21.79 32.94
N VAL A 50 -5.90 -20.48 33.18
CA VAL A 50 -5.80 -19.45 32.14
C VAL A 50 -4.37 -19.39 31.58
N GLU A 51 -3.36 -19.45 32.44
CA GLU A 51 -1.95 -19.59 32.02
C GLU A 51 -1.71 -20.83 31.14
N ALA A 52 -2.33 -21.96 31.49
CA ALA A 52 -2.24 -23.17 30.69
C ALA A 52 -2.84 -23.00 29.27
N VAL A 53 -3.91 -22.19 29.13
CA VAL A 53 -4.47 -21.84 27.81
C VAL A 53 -3.44 -21.08 26.97
N PHE A 54 -2.83 -20.03 27.50
CA PHE A 54 -1.84 -19.24 26.77
C PHE A 54 -0.56 -20.02 26.46
N SER A 55 -0.11 -20.85 27.39
CA SER A 55 1.03 -21.76 27.19
C SER A 55 0.76 -22.75 26.04
N ALA A 56 -0.45 -23.31 25.98
CA ALA A 56 -0.84 -24.21 24.90
C ALA A 56 -0.97 -23.49 23.55
N ILE A 57 -1.52 -22.27 23.53
CA ILE A 57 -1.56 -21.41 22.32
C ILE A 57 -0.14 -21.11 21.83
N ARG A 58 0.76 -20.69 22.73
CA ARG A 58 2.16 -20.40 22.43
C ARG A 58 2.86 -21.63 21.84
N THR A 59 2.62 -22.80 22.43
CA THR A 59 3.15 -24.08 21.93
C THR A 59 2.57 -24.43 20.57
N GLY A 60 1.26 -24.27 20.38
CA GLY A 60 0.58 -24.52 19.10
C GLY A 60 1.10 -23.64 17.97
N ILE A 61 1.28 -22.34 18.22
CA ILE A 61 1.87 -21.41 17.23
C ILE A 61 3.30 -21.82 16.88
N ARG A 62 4.15 -22.11 17.88
CA ARG A 62 5.54 -22.55 17.65
C ARG A 62 5.62 -23.89 16.91
N ALA A 63 4.65 -24.77 17.11
CA ALA A 63 4.59 -26.09 16.48
C ALA A 63 3.90 -26.09 15.11
N GLY A 64 3.40 -24.95 14.62
CA GLY A 64 2.64 -24.91 13.36
C GLY A 64 1.24 -25.51 13.45
N GLN A 65 0.68 -25.69 14.66
CA GLN A 65 -0.55 -26.45 14.90
C GLN A 65 -1.76 -25.53 15.06
N LYS A 66 -2.32 -25.10 13.93
CA LYS A 66 -3.52 -24.23 13.88
C LYS A 66 -4.69 -24.79 14.70
N ASP A 67 -5.00 -26.07 14.54
CA ASP A 67 -6.14 -26.70 15.24
C ASP A 67 -5.99 -26.68 16.76
N VAL A 68 -4.74 -26.80 17.25
CA VAL A 68 -4.44 -26.69 18.67
C VAL A 68 -4.70 -25.29 19.17
N VAL A 69 -4.31 -24.26 18.41
CA VAL A 69 -4.59 -22.86 18.76
C VAL A 69 -6.09 -22.60 18.76
N LEU A 70 -6.78 -22.93 17.66
CA LEU A 70 -8.22 -22.71 17.51
C LEU A 70 -9.05 -23.49 18.52
N HIS A 71 -8.55 -24.62 19.01
CA HIS A 71 -9.21 -25.36 20.09
C HIS A 71 -9.46 -24.48 21.30
N TYR A 72 -8.61 -23.50 21.62
CA TYR A 72 -8.76 -22.66 22.81
C TYR A 72 -9.69 -21.46 22.62
N TYR A 73 -10.25 -21.28 21.43
CA TYR A 73 -11.24 -20.25 21.16
C TYR A 73 -12.65 -20.81 21.23
N ASP A 74 -13.60 -19.96 21.60
CA ASP A 74 -14.99 -20.34 21.78
C ASP A 74 -15.69 -20.59 20.43
N PRO A 75 -16.10 -21.85 20.13
CA PRO A 75 -16.70 -22.18 18.85
C PRO A 75 -18.08 -21.56 18.63
N SER A 76 -18.74 -21.07 19.69
CA SER A 76 -20.03 -20.38 19.55
C SER A 76 -19.89 -18.91 19.13
N ASN A 77 -18.67 -18.39 19.01
CA ASN A 77 -18.37 -17.09 18.43
C ASN A 77 -17.70 -17.26 17.05
N PRO A 78 -18.46 -17.54 15.97
CA PRO A 78 -17.90 -17.82 14.66
C PRO A 78 -17.14 -16.63 14.06
N ALA A 79 -17.51 -15.39 14.40
CA ALA A 79 -16.81 -14.19 13.97
C ALA A 79 -15.39 -14.12 14.57
N LEU A 80 -15.25 -14.40 15.87
CA LEU A 80 -13.95 -14.49 16.52
C LEU A 80 -13.10 -15.63 15.92
N ILE A 81 -13.71 -16.81 15.74
CA ILE A 81 -13.01 -17.96 15.14
C ILE A 81 -12.49 -17.60 13.74
N LYS A 82 -13.29 -16.92 12.91
CA LYS A 82 -12.85 -16.44 11.59
C LYS A 82 -11.67 -15.47 11.71
N LYS A 83 -11.78 -14.41 12.53
CA LYS A 83 -10.72 -13.41 12.73
C LYS A 83 -9.41 -14.05 13.23
N VAL A 84 -9.51 -14.92 14.23
CA VAL A 84 -8.35 -15.59 14.83
C VAL A 84 -7.76 -16.62 13.87
N SER A 85 -8.59 -17.37 13.15
CA SER A 85 -8.13 -18.33 12.14
C SER A 85 -7.26 -17.65 11.08
N SER A 86 -7.69 -16.51 10.55
CA SER A 86 -6.90 -15.69 9.62
C SER A 86 -5.61 -15.18 10.25
N SER A 87 -5.67 -14.68 11.50
CA SER A 87 -4.50 -14.18 12.22
C SER A 87 -3.46 -15.30 12.48
N VAL A 88 -3.92 -16.49 12.85
CA VAL A 88 -3.06 -17.66 13.06
C VAL A 88 -2.46 -18.11 11.74
N ASP A 89 -3.23 -18.18 10.66
CA ASP A 89 -2.70 -18.50 9.33
C ASP A 89 -1.57 -17.54 8.92
N ASN A 90 -1.70 -16.26 9.26
CA ASN A 90 -0.67 -15.26 8.99
C ASN A 90 0.58 -15.50 9.83
N LEU A 91 0.42 -15.75 11.12
CA LEU A 91 1.54 -16.07 12.01
C LEU A 91 2.29 -17.34 11.56
N LEU A 92 1.57 -18.39 11.16
CA LEU A 92 2.17 -19.68 10.79
C LEU A 92 2.98 -19.65 9.49
N LYS A 93 2.76 -18.66 8.62
CA LYS A 93 3.48 -18.53 7.34
C LYS A 93 4.78 -17.73 7.44
N LEU A 94 5.05 -17.12 8.58
CA LEU A 94 6.29 -16.38 8.82
C LEU A 94 7.45 -17.36 9.02
N GLU A 95 8.42 -17.37 8.09
CA GLU A 95 9.50 -18.36 8.02
C GLU A 95 10.38 -18.44 9.28
N ASN A 96 10.37 -17.42 10.15
CA ASN A 96 11.17 -17.36 11.38
C ASN A 96 10.43 -16.62 12.50
N LEU A 97 9.18 -16.99 12.77
CA LEU A 97 8.39 -16.41 13.86
C LEU A 97 8.75 -17.03 15.22
N SER A 98 9.02 -16.17 16.21
CA SER A 98 8.83 -16.52 17.61
C SER A 98 7.74 -15.66 18.22
N TYR A 99 6.75 -16.32 18.81
CA TYR A 99 5.64 -15.69 19.50
C TYR A 99 5.75 -15.95 20.99
N ASP A 100 5.58 -14.90 21.78
CA ASP A 100 5.55 -14.98 23.23
C ASP A 100 4.35 -14.20 23.78
N LEU A 101 3.70 -14.80 24.77
CA LEU A 101 2.54 -14.26 25.46
C LEU A 101 2.90 -14.10 26.92
N ASP A 102 2.98 -12.86 27.40
CA ASP A 102 3.26 -12.60 28.81
C ASP A 102 2.01 -12.08 29.51
N SER A 103 1.36 -12.96 30.26
CA SER A 103 0.13 -12.70 31.02
C SER A 103 0.48 -12.22 32.42
N ASN A 104 0.66 -10.91 32.53
CA ASN A 104 1.10 -10.31 33.79
C ASN A 104 -0.06 -9.97 34.74
N GLN A 105 -1.32 -9.98 34.28
CA GLN A 105 -2.49 -9.71 35.13
C GLN A 105 -3.69 -10.53 34.69
N VAL A 106 -4.17 -11.41 35.58
CA VAL A 106 -5.31 -12.30 35.33
C VAL A 106 -6.36 -12.11 36.43
N HIS A 107 -7.55 -11.69 36.04
CA HIS A 107 -8.70 -11.54 36.92
C HIS A 107 -9.74 -12.61 36.61
N THR A 108 -10.09 -13.44 37.59
CA THR A 108 -10.97 -14.61 37.37
C THR A 108 -12.19 -14.58 38.28
N THR A 109 -13.33 -14.99 37.74
CA THR A 109 -14.50 -15.47 38.48
C THR A 109 -14.62 -17.00 38.34
N GLU A 110 -15.69 -17.61 38.82
CA GLU A 110 -15.94 -19.06 38.62
C GLU A 110 -16.13 -19.46 37.14
N THR A 111 -16.63 -18.54 36.31
CA THR A 111 -17.07 -18.84 34.94
C THR A 111 -16.48 -17.91 33.86
N THR A 112 -15.88 -16.79 34.25
CA THR A 112 -15.25 -15.81 33.34
C THR A 112 -13.87 -15.43 33.82
N ALA A 113 -13.01 -15.02 32.90
CA ALA A 113 -11.71 -14.46 33.23
C ALA A 113 -11.35 -13.35 32.24
N GLU A 114 -10.55 -12.41 32.69
CA GLU A 114 -9.92 -11.39 31.87
C GLU A 114 -8.42 -11.48 32.10
N ALA A 115 -7.64 -11.57 31.02
CA ALA A 115 -6.19 -11.58 31.07
C ALA A 115 -5.63 -10.41 30.26
N ILE A 116 -4.72 -9.66 30.87
CA ILE A 116 -3.96 -8.60 30.20
C ILE A 116 -2.62 -9.19 29.81
N VAL A 117 -2.38 -9.20 28.51
CA VAL A 117 -1.29 -9.95 27.88
C VAL A 117 -0.45 -9.01 27.04
N LEU A 118 0.87 -9.05 27.25
CA LEU A 118 1.83 -8.45 26.32
C LEU A 118 2.20 -9.51 25.29
N GLU A 119 1.73 -9.32 24.06
CA GLU A 119 2.15 -10.14 22.93
C GLU A 119 3.47 -9.61 22.39
N LYS A 120 4.46 -10.49 22.23
CA LYS A 120 5.71 -10.19 21.54
C LYS A 120 5.81 -11.07 20.30
N LYS A 121 5.76 -10.45 19.14
CA LYS A 121 5.94 -11.09 17.83
C LYS A 121 7.33 -10.74 17.34
N LYS A 122 8.16 -11.77 17.13
CA LYS A 122 9.47 -11.60 16.52
C LYS A 122 9.53 -12.35 15.21
N PHE A 123 9.80 -11.66 14.12
CA PHE A 123 9.80 -12.23 12.77
C PHE A 123 10.98 -11.71 11.96
N ASN A 124 11.37 -12.42 10.90
CA ASN A 124 12.42 -11.95 10.01
C ASN A 124 11.82 -11.21 8.81
N LYS A 125 12.36 -10.04 8.48
CA LYS A 125 12.05 -9.26 7.28
C LYS A 125 13.39 -8.76 6.72
N HIS A 126 13.64 -8.94 5.43
CA HIS A 126 14.90 -8.54 4.76
C HIS A 126 16.18 -9.03 5.51
N ASP A 127 16.24 -10.34 5.80
CA ASP A 127 17.37 -11.00 6.49
C ASP A 127 17.69 -10.47 7.90
N ARG A 128 16.78 -9.72 8.53
CA ARG A 128 16.90 -9.25 9.91
C ARG A 128 15.67 -9.52 10.75
N SER A 129 15.89 -9.65 12.05
CA SER A 129 14.83 -9.91 13.02
C SER A 129 14.23 -8.60 13.52
N PHE A 130 12.90 -8.54 13.54
CA PHE A 130 12.10 -7.44 14.09
C PHE A 130 11.32 -7.96 15.28
N THR A 131 11.24 -7.17 16.36
CA THR A 131 10.39 -7.49 17.51
C THR A 131 9.34 -6.39 17.69
N GLU A 132 8.08 -6.77 17.56
CA GLU A 132 6.94 -5.92 17.88
C GLU A 132 6.27 -6.41 19.16
N ALA A 133 5.91 -5.48 20.04
CA ALA A 133 5.17 -5.75 21.25
C ALA A 133 3.85 -4.96 21.27
N ARG A 134 2.76 -5.57 21.73
CA ARG A 134 1.45 -4.92 21.89
C ARG A 134 0.67 -5.50 23.08
N TRP A 135 -0.13 -4.67 23.74
CA TRP A 135 -0.98 -5.09 24.84
C TRP A 135 -2.35 -5.51 24.35
N TYR A 136 -2.87 -6.62 24.88
CA TYR A 136 -4.21 -7.12 24.59
C TYR A 136 -4.96 -7.52 25.87
N THR A 137 -6.27 -7.37 25.84
CA THR A 137 -7.20 -8.00 26.77
C THR A 137 -7.79 -9.23 26.11
N TYR A 138 -7.59 -10.37 26.75
CA TYR A 138 -8.23 -11.63 26.41
C TYR A 138 -9.39 -11.88 27.37
N GLY A 139 -10.62 -11.86 26.87
CA GLY A 139 -11.79 -12.31 27.61
C GLY A 139 -11.94 -13.82 27.46
N LEU A 140 -12.06 -14.53 28.58
CA LEU A 140 -12.27 -15.97 28.62
C LEU A 140 -13.57 -16.32 29.34
N ARG A 141 -14.18 -17.43 28.92
CA ARG A 141 -15.27 -18.05 29.66
C ARG A 141 -15.15 -19.56 29.71
N LYS A 142 -15.79 -20.17 30.70
CA LYS A 142 -15.83 -21.62 30.85
C LYS A 142 -16.91 -22.22 29.95
N VAL A 143 -16.51 -23.05 29.00
CA VAL A 143 -17.39 -23.81 28.10
C VAL A 143 -17.16 -25.30 28.34
N SER A 144 -18.20 -26.02 28.76
CA SER A 144 -18.13 -27.46 29.10
C SER A 144 -16.97 -27.81 30.05
N GLY A 145 -16.77 -26.98 31.07
CA GLY A 145 -15.72 -27.18 32.08
C GLY A 145 -14.32 -26.70 31.69
N ARG A 146 -14.09 -26.22 30.46
CA ARG A 146 -12.79 -25.74 29.97
C ARG A 146 -12.80 -24.24 29.70
N TRP A 147 -11.70 -23.56 29.98
CA TRP A 147 -11.53 -22.15 29.62
C TRP A 147 -11.35 -21.99 28.10
N LYS A 148 -12.10 -21.06 27.52
CA LYS A 148 -12.04 -20.69 26.11
C LYS A 148 -12.00 -19.18 25.98
N ILE A 149 -11.18 -18.67 25.07
CA ILE A 149 -11.15 -17.25 24.70
C ILE A 149 -12.43 -16.93 23.93
N ASN A 150 -13.16 -15.91 24.40
CA ASN A 150 -14.42 -15.44 23.82
C ASN A 150 -14.31 -14.05 23.17
N SER A 151 -13.22 -13.33 23.44
CA SER A 151 -12.92 -11.99 22.91
C SER A 151 -11.42 -11.69 23.03
N VAL A 152 -10.91 -10.91 22.09
CA VAL A 152 -9.55 -10.36 22.07
C VAL A 152 -9.67 -8.88 21.70
N GLU A 153 -9.09 -8.01 22.52
CA GLU A 153 -9.17 -6.56 22.36
C GLU A 153 -7.75 -5.96 22.48
N LEU A 154 -7.34 -5.13 21.52
CA LEU A 154 -6.11 -4.36 21.63
C LEU A 154 -6.25 -3.27 22.72
N ARG A 155 -5.25 -3.15 23.59
CA ARG A 155 -5.27 -2.23 24.73
C ARG A 155 -4.44 -0.98 24.46
N ASP A 156 -5.08 0.03 23.87
CA ASP A 156 -4.51 1.37 23.70
C ASP A 156 -5.04 2.35 24.75
N TYR A 157 -5.25 1.88 25.98
CA TYR A 157 -5.87 2.66 27.05
C TYR A 157 -4.92 3.64 27.73
N ILE A 158 -3.61 3.43 27.61
CA ILE A 158 -2.59 4.40 27.99
C ILE A 158 -2.39 5.33 26.80
N LYS A 159 -2.93 6.54 26.89
CA LYS A 159 -2.93 7.50 25.79
C LYS A 159 -2.10 8.73 26.13
N PRO A 160 -1.21 9.18 25.23
CA PRO A 160 -0.51 10.44 25.43
C PRO A 160 -1.49 11.60 25.17
N GLU A 161 -1.68 12.47 26.17
CA GLU A 161 -2.51 13.66 26.05
C GLU A 161 -1.72 14.81 25.41
N PHE A 162 -0.48 15.00 25.87
CA PHE A 162 0.39 16.08 25.42
C PHE A 162 1.86 15.64 25.39
N THR A 163 2.55 15.97 24.30
CA THR A 163 3.98 15.72 24.13
C THR A 163 4.73 17.04 23.96
N ASN A 164 5.65 17.37 24.84
CA ASN A 164 6.64 18.41 24.61
C ASN A 164 7.91 17.75 24.05
N LEU A 165 8.19 17.97 22.76
CA LEU A 165 9.32 17.37 22.06
C LEU A 165 10.31 18.46 21.65
N SER A 166 11.54 18.40 22.17
CA SER A 166 12.63 19.28 21.78
C SER A 166 13.70 18.49 21.04
N ILE A 167 13.99 18.86 19.80
CA ILE A 167 14.87 18.16 18.87
C ILE A 167 16.02 19.07 18.45
N HIS A 168 17.22 18.52 18.37
CA HIS A 168 18.40 19.17 17.82
C HIS A 168 18.97 18.32 16.68
N LEU A 169 19.06 18.92 15.50
CA LEU A 169 19.60 18.29 14.29
C LEU A 169 21.03 18.77 14.04
N GLU A 170 21.95 17.83 13.83
CA GLU A 170 23.34 18.06 13.44
C GLU A 170 23.66 17.27 12.17
N PRO A 171 23.19 17.73 10.99
CA PRO A 171 23.27 16.98 9.74
C PRO A 171 24.71 16.74 9.24
N ALA A 172 25.67 17.58 9.65
CA ALA A 172 27.09 17.38 9.38
C ALA A 172 27.71 16.20 10.17
N LYS A 173 27.02 15.71 11.22
CA LYS A 173 27.43 14.56 12.06
C LYS A 173 26.43 13.39 11.98
N PRO A 174 25.63 13.34 10.91
CA PRO A 174 24.38 12.59 10.83
C PRO A 174 23.54 12.39 12.11
N LEU A 175 23.56 13.36 13.05
CA LEU A 175 23.06 13.14 14.40
C LEU A 175 21.73 13.85 14.65
N ILE A 176 20.80 13.15 15.30
CA ILE A 176 19.62 13.71 15.95
C ILE A 176 19.73 13.50 17.46
N SER A 177 19.34 14.52 18.24
CA SER A 177 19.18 14.39 19.69
C SER A 177 17.87 15.01 20.13
N GLY A 178 17.27 14.45 21.18
CA GLY A 178 15.92 14.80 21.57
C GLY A 178 15.64 14.64 23.06
N THR A 179 14.67 15.42 23.52
CA THR A 179 14.02 15.25 24.82
C THR A 179 12.51 15.26 24.60
N ALA A 180 11.85 14.19 24.99
CA ALA A 180 10.40 14.07 24.97
C ALA A 180 9.86 14.09 26.40
N THR A 181 8.99 15.03 26.74
CA THR A 181 8.18 14.99 27.95
C THR A 181 6.74 14.67 27.55
N ILE A 182 6.22 13.54 28.03
CA ILE A 182 4.97 12.96 27.57
C ILE A 182 4.04 12.82 28.76
N ASP A 183 2.96 13.57 28.74
CA ASP A 183 1.85 13.48 29.68
C ASP A 183 0.85 12.46 29.14
N MET A 184 0.51 11.48 29.95
CA MET A 184 -0.33 10.34 29.60
C MET A 184 -1.51 10.24 30.56
N ASN A 185 -2.64 9.81 30.02
CA ASN A 185 -3.83 9.47 30.77
C ASN A 185 -4.19 8.00 30.51
N ILE A 186 -4.51 7.29 31.59
CA ILE A 186 -4.80 5.87 31.57
C ILE A 186 -6.31 5.70 31.66
N SER A 187 -7.00 5.57 30.54
CA SER A 187 -8.47 5.47 30.54
C SER A 187 -8.98 4.21 31.24
N ARG A 188 -8.20 3.12 31.17
CA ARG A 188 -8.44 1.86 31.86
C ARG A 188 -7.08 1.27 32.23
N GLY A 189 -6.89 1.01 33.51
CA GLY A 189 -5.65 0.43 34.05
C GLY A 189 -5.58 -1.09 33.92
N GLY A 190 -4.61 -1.69 34.61
CA GLY A 190 -4.34 -3.12 34.55
C GLY A 190 -3.03 -3.49 33.84
N GLU A 191 -2.22 -2.53 33.43
CA GLU A 191 -0.83 -2.76 33.07
C GLU A 191 0.06 -2.37 34.26
N ASN A 192 1.27 -2.91 34.33
CA ASN A 192 2.31 -2.53 35.29
C ASN A 192 3.60 -2.12 34.59
N ASN A 193 3.56 -1.99 33.26
CA ASN A 193 4.67 -1.56 32.43
C ASN A 193 4.11 -0.58 31.39
N LEU A 194 4.87 0.49 31.11
CA LEU A 194 4.60 1.33 29.94
C LEU A 194 5.31 0.76 28.74
N LEU A 195 4.64 0.78 27.59
CA LEU A 195 5.22 0.37 26.32
C LEU A 195 5.41 1.60 25.43
N PHE A 196 6.65 1.83 25.02
CA PHE A 196 7.01 2.80 24.00
C PHE A 196 7.63 2.09 22.80
N LEU A 197 7.40 2.61 21.58
CA LEU A 197 8.19 2.24 20.40
C LEU A 197 9.14 3.39 20.04
N LEU A 198 10.40 3.06 19.78
CA LEU A 198 11.46 3.99 19.39
C LEU A 198 12.46 3.28 18.48
N ASN A 199 12.80 3.91 17.35
CA ASN A 199 13.73 3.39 16.37
C ASN A 199 15.07 2.94 17.01
N ARG A 200 15.59 1.77 16.61
CA ARG A 200 16.83 1.18 17.12
C ARG A 200 18.08 2.05 16.92
N GLY A 201 18.07 2.93 15.93
CA GLY A 201 19.14 3.91 15.70
C GLY A 201 19.25 4.98 16.80
N LEU A 202 18.24 5.11 17.65
CA LEU A 202 18.19 6.09 18.74
C LEU A 202 18.48 5.41 20.08
N GLU A 203 19.59 5.79 20.70
CA GLU A 203 19.95 5.39 22.05
C GLU A 203 19.15 6.20 23.08
N VAL A 204 18.65 5.51 24.12
CA VAL A 204 17.96 6.15 25.25
C VAL A 204 18.97 6.38 26.37
N HIS A 205 19.22 7.65 26.70
CA HIS A 205 20.18 8.05 27.74
C HIS A 205 19.57 8.06 29.13
N SER A 206 18.32 8.50 29.23
CA SER A 206 17.61 8.54 30.51
C SER A 206 16.10 8.50 30.32
N ILE A 207 15.43 7.86 31.29
CA ILE A 207 13.99 7.94 31.49
C ILE A 207 13.77 8.40 32.92
N SER A 208 12.95 9.42 33.11
CA SER A 208 12.66 9.96 34.44
C SER A 208 11.21 10.40 34.59
N THR A 209 10.70 10.35 35.81
CA THR A 209 9.41 10.91 36.19
C THR A 209 9.47 12.44 36.25
N LYS A 210 8.32 13.10 36.37
CA LYS A 210 8.22 14.57 36.50
C LYS A 210 8.98 15.15 37.69
N ASP A 211 9.11 14.41 38.79
CA ASP A 211 9.89 14.75 39.98
C ASP A 211 11.39 14.41 39.85
N GLY A 212 11.82 13.85 38.71
CA GLY A 212 13.21 13.59 38.38
C GLY A 212 13.73 12.22 38.83
N ALA A 213 12.89 11.34 39.35
CA ALA A 213 13.29 9.97 39.69
C ALA A 213 13.60 9.19 38.40
N LYS A 214 14.80 8.59 38.34
CA LYS A 214 15.22 7.79 37.18
C LYS A 214 14.55 6.43 37.19
N LEU A 215 14.13 5.98 36.01
CA LEU A 215 13.49 4.68 35.79
C LEU A 215 14.41 3.78 34.95
N GLY A 216 14.38 2.48 35.26
CA GLY A 216 14.95 1.45 34.38
C GLY A 216 14.01 1.17 33.21
N PHE A 217 14.55 0.57 32.15
CA PHE A 217 13.77 0.08 31.01
C PHE A 217 14.41 -1.17 30.42
N GLU A 218 13.59 -1.96 29.75
CA GLU A 218 14.03 -3.08 28.92
C GLU A 218 13.78 -2.75 27.45
N ARG A 219 14.80 -2.92 26.62
CA ARG A 219 14.69 -2.74 25.17
C ARG A 219 14.70 -4.08 24.46
N SER A 220 13.71 -4.29 23.58
CA SER A 220 13.71 -5.37 22.60
C SER A 220 13.43 -4.78 21.22
N ASP A 221 14.48 -4.62 20.43
CA ASP A 221 14.45 -3.94 19.13
C ASP A 221 13.88 -2.51 19.25
N VAL A 222 12.71 -2.24 18.66
CA VAL A 222 12.03 -0.95 18.75
C VAL A 222 11.21 -0.78 20.02
N SER A 223 10.89 -1.88 20.72
CA SER A 223 10.04 -1.86 21.90
C SER A 223 10.85 -1.49 23.16
N LEU A 224 10.35 -0.51 23.91
CA LEU A 224 10.86 -0.07 25.20
C LEU A 224 9.79 -0.33 26.26
N LEU A 225 10.07 -1.26 27.18
CA LEU A 225 9.21 -1.56 28.32
C LEU A 225 9.77 -0.87 29.55
N ILE A 226 8.93 -0.10 30.23
CA ILE A 226 9.31 0.65 31.43
C ILE A 226 8.50 0.08 32.60
N PRO A 227 9.12 -0.73 33.48
CA PRO A 227 8.46 -1.25 34.66
C PRO A 227 7.99 -0.15 35.59
N TRP A 228 6.76 -0.27 36.07
CA TRP A 228 6.16 0.62 37.05
C TRP A 228 6.06 -0.04 38.42
N ASN A 229 6.08 0.77 39.48
CA ASN A 229 6.08 0.27 40.86
C ASN A 229 4.71 -0.20 41.37
N HIS A 230 3.65 0.00 40.58
CA HIS A 230 2.31 -0.49 40.86
C HIS A 230 1.56 -0.76 39.54
N THR A 231 0.46 -1.50 39.64
CA THR A 231 -0.50 -1.63 38.54
C THR A 231 -1.27 -0.34 38.37
N PHE A 232 -1.33 0.18 37.14
CA PHE A 232 -2.02 1.42 36.84
C PHE A 232 -3.50 1.36 37.18
N ALA A 233 -4.03 2.46 37.72
CA ALA A 233 -5.44 2.64 37.93
C ALA A 233 -6.10 3.33 36.72
N GLY A 234 -7.41 3.11 36.54
CA GLY A 234 -8.19 3.91 35.60
C GLY A 234 -8.25 5.38 36.03
N ASN A 235 -8.14 6.28 35.06
CA ASN A 235 -8.00 7.73 35.19
C ASN A 235 -6.73 8.21 35.91
N GLU A 236 -5.71 7.36 36.02
CA GLU A 236 -4.39 7.78 36.48
C GLU A 236 -3.72 8.65 35.42
N SER A 237 -2.96 9.67 35.86
CA SER A 237 -2.16 10.52 34.97
C SER A 237 -0.68 10.37 35.30
N ILE A 238 0.13 10.14 34.26
CA ILE A 238 1.56 9.89 34.38
C ILE A 238 2.30 10.84 33.45
N SER A 239 3.46 11.32 33.88
CA SER A 239 4.32 12.15 33.05
C SER A 239 5.74 11.60 33.08
N LEU A 240 6.31 11.38 31.89
CA LEU A 240 7.68 10.88 31.72
C LEU A 240 8.50 11.80 30.84
N LYS A 241 9.78 11.92 31.17
CA LYS A 241 10.80 12.54 30.35
C LYS A 241 11.77 11.47 29.84
N ILE A 242 11.94 11.41 28.52
CA ILE A 242 12.85 10.51 27.81
C ILE A 242 13.88 11.35 27.05
N GLU A 243 15.16 11.10 27.30
CA GLU A 243 16.28 11.71 26.59
C GLU A 243 16.93 10.69 25.68
N PHE A 244 17.13 11.06 24.41
CA PHE A 244 17.64 10.13 23.39
C PHE A 244 18.50 10.84 22.35
N SER A 245 19.38 10.10 21.70
CA SER A 245 20.08 10.57 20.50
C SER A 245 20.57 9.42 19.65
N GLY A 246 20.92 9.70 18.41
CA GLY A 246 21.57 8.74 17.53
C GLY A 246 21.51 9.18 16.09
N ASP A 247 21.73 8.22 15.21
CA ASP A 247 21.62 8.41 13.78
C ASP A 247 20.65 7.37 13.20
N PHE A 248 20.25 7.59 11.95
CA PHE A 248 19.42 6.65 11.22
C PHE A 248 20.23 5.96 10.10
N PHE A 249 21.57 5.99 10.19
CA PHE A 249 22.39 5.42 9.14
C PHE A 249 22.15 3.92 9.09
N ASN A 250 21.46 3.51 8.03
CA ASN A 250 21.16 2.14 7.78
C ASN A 250 21.56 1.80 6.35
N PRO A 251 22.63 1.01 6.13
CA PRO A 251 23.02 0.58 4.79
C PRO A 251 21.91 -0.23 4.08
N ASN A 252 20.88 -0.68 4.80
CA ASN A 252 19.78 -1.50 4.28
C ASN A 252 18.37 -0.86 4.40
N GLN A 253 18.25 0.44 4.75
CA GLN A 253 16.95 1.18 4.78
C GLN A 253 15.80 0.56 5.64
N GLU A 254 16.13 -0.05 6.78
CA GLU A 254 15.30 -1.11 7.41
C GLU A 254 14.07 -0.68 8.22
N LEU A 255 13.87 0.60 8.55
CA LEU A 255 12.85 1.03 9.53
C LEU A 255 11.91 2.13 9.06
N GLY A 256 11.76 2.31 7.75
CA GLY A 256 10.75 3.27 7.27
C GLY A 256 10.74 3.49 5.78
N TRP A 257 11.23 2.54 4.97
CA TRP A 257 11.66 2.86 3.61
C TRP A 257 12.64 4.04 3.67
N SER A 258 12.97 4.65 2.56
CA SER A 258 13.82 5.84 2.55
C SER A 258 13.12 7.11 3.11
N LEU A 259 12.30 7.00 4.18
CA LEU A 259 11.49 8.09 4.76
C LEU A 259 12.09 8.71 6.04
N VAL A 260 13.34 8.37 6.36
CA VAL A 260 14.12 9.05 7.39
C VAL A 260 15.55 9.24 6.92
N ASN A 261 16.06 10.45 7.05
CA ASN A 261 17.46 10.77 6.78
C ASN A 261 17.87 12.01 7.59
N ILE A 262 19.09 12.02 8.12
CA ILE A 262 19.67 13.20 8.78
C ILE A 262 21.05 13.40 8.18
N SER A 263 21.13 14.23 7.14
CA SER A 263 22.40 14.60 6.49
C SER A 263 22.31 15.99 5.87
N GLU A 264 23.44 16.52 5.41
CA GLU A 264 23.50 17.83 4.73
C GLU A 264 22.71 17.84 3.41
N GLU A 265 22.56 16.69 2.75
CA GLU A 265 21.75 16.52 1.55
C GLU A 265 20.25 16.67 1.84
N GLY A 266 19.80 16.30 3.05
CA GLY A 266 18.43 16.54 3.50
C GLY A 266 18.16 15.94 4.88
N SER A 267 17.39 16.63 5.72
CA SER A 267 17.06 16.15 7.08
C SER A 267 15.56 16.03 7.28
N PHE A 268 15.01 14.81 7.28
CA PHE A 268 13.57 14.55 7.37
C PHE A 268 13.29 13.25 8.10
N ALA A 269 12.11 13.14 8.71
CA ALA A 269 11.63 11.90 9.30
C ALA A 269 10.11 11.82 9.25
N ASN A 270 9.59 10.77 8.61
CA ASN A 270 8.18 10.39 8.65
C ASN A 270 7.84 9.68 9.97
N PHE A 271 6.62 9.89 10.46
CA PHE A 271 6.13 9.30 11.70
C PHE A 271 6.20 7.76 11.77
N VAL A 272 6.11 7.07 10.62
CA VAL A 272 6.20 5.60 10.55
C VAL A 272 7.58 5.09 10.96
N THR A 273 8.60 5.96 10.91
CA THR A 273 9.99 5.58 11.20
C THR A 273 10.32 5.51 12.70
N GLN A 274 9.35 5.86 13.57
CA GLN A 274 9.50 5.86 15.03
C GLN A 274 10.70 6.70 15.51
N TRP A 275 10.94 7.84 14.83
CA TRP A 275 12.05 8.76 15.10
C TRP A 275 11.95 9.49 16.47
N TYR A 276 10.83 9.34 17.17
CA TYR A 276 10.58 9.85 18.51
C TYR A 276 9.90 8.76 19.37
N PRO A 277 9.96 8.83 20.72
CA PRO A 277 9.32 7.85 21.59
C PRO A 277 7.80 7.90 21.50
N ARG A 278 7.16 6.77 21.19
CA ARG A 278 5.70 6.67 20.99
C ARG A 278 5.04 5.69 21.94
N VAL A 279 4.06 6.14 22.72
CA VAL A 279 3.24 5.29 23.59
C VAL A 279 2.45 4.29 22.74
N ASN A 280 2.58 2.99 22.98
CA ASN A 280 1.91 1.92 22.21
C ASN A 280 2.11 1.99 20.68
N GLY A 281 3.12 2.69 20.18
CA GLY A 281 3.43 2.75 18.76
C GLY A 281 2.46 3.59 17.92
N LEU A 282 1.96 3.01 16.82
CA LEU A 282 1.11 3.66 15.82
C LEU A 282 -0.36 3.80 16.23
N SER A 283 -0.77 3.16 17.32
CA SER A 283 -2.16 3.17 17.77
C SER A 283 -2.56 4.43 18.54
N THR A 284 -1.58 5.18 19.08
CA THR A 284 -1.86 6.41 19.84
C THR A 284 -1.25 7.65 19.19
N LYS A 285 -1.86 8.79 19.52
CA LYS A 285 -1.56 10.13 19.01
C LYS A 285 -1.63 11.13 20.15
N SER A 286 -0.94 12.26 20.02
CA SER A 286 -0.97 13.31 21.05
C SER A 286 -1.00 14.71 20.47
N LYS A 287 -1.52 15.65 21.26
CA LYS A 287 -1.23 17.07 21.06
C LYS A 287 0.23 17.32 21.41
N ALA A 288 0.82 18.40 20.93
CA ALA A 288 2.22 18.65 21.20
C ALA A 288 2.65 20.11 21.09
N SER A 289 3.79 20.39 21.72
CA SER A 289 4.68 21.49 21.36
C SER A 289 5.97 20.88 20.82
N LEU A 290 6.24 21.09 19.53
CA LEU A 290 7.40 20.55 18.83
C LEU A 290 8.42 21.66 18.60
N THR A 291 9.59 21.55 19.23
CA THR A 291 10.69 22.51 19.08
C THR A 291 11.84 21.88 18.32
N TYR A 292 12.24 22.50 17.21
CA TYR A 292 13.34 22.05 16.37
C TYR A 292 14.46 23.08 16.36
N LYS A 293 15.65 22.68 16.81
CA LYS A 293 16.89 23.43 16.66
C LYS A 293 17.67 22.87 15.48
N VAL A 294 17.91 23.71 14.47
CA VAL A 294 18.56 23.32 13.22
C VAL A 294 19.75 24.25 12.90
N PRO A 295 20.71 23.83 12.05
CA PRO A 295 21.74 24.72 11.53
C PRO A 295 21.14 25.94 10.82
N LYS A 296 21.87 27.05 10.82
CA LYS A 296 21.48 28.26 10.11
C LYS A 296 21.15 27.98 8.64
N GLY A 297 20.03 28.53 8.18
CA GLY A 297 19.59 28.49 6.78
C GLY A 297 18.66 27.33 6.43
N LEU A 298 18.43 26.37 7.36
CA LEU A 298 17.40 25.36 7.19
C LEU A 298 16.05 25.90 7.68
N THR A 299 15.00 25.66 6.90
CA THR A 299 13.61 25.85 7.31
C THR A 299 13.01 24.51 7.65
N VAL A 300 12.19 24.46 8.69
CA VAL A 300 11.47 23.24 9.10
C VAL A 300 10.05 23.30 8.54
N ALA A 301 9.62 22.24 7.87
CA ALA A 301 8.23 21.89 7.66
C ALA A 301 7.86 20.86 8.72
N SER A 302 6.85 21.14 9.55
CA SER A 302 6.36 20.22 10.57
C SER A 302 4.84 20.30 10.65
N VAL A 303 4.26 19.30 11.32
CA VAL A 303 2.83 19.26 11.66
C VAL A 303 2.47 20.37 12.66
N GLY A 304 1.19 20.73 12.71
CA GLY A 304 0.70 21.80 13.57
C GLY A 304 0.93 23.21 13.00
N HIS A 305 0.78 24.22 13.86
CA HIS A 305 0.92 25.63 13.53
C HIS A 305 2.29 26.15 13.98
N LEU A 306 3.01 26.87 13.11
CA LEU A 306 4.25 27.54 13.50
C LEU A 306 3.92 28.73 14.42
N VAL A 307 4.33 28.65 15.69
CA VAL A 307 4.01 29.68 16.71
C VAL A 307 5.21 30.53 17.11
N ASN A 308 6.43 30.06 16.89
CA ASN A 308 7.64 30.83 17.20
C ASN A 308 8.80 30.49 16.25
N THR A 309 9.58 31.50 15.90
CA THR A 309 10.85 31.36 15.18
C THR A 309 11.90 32.21 15.87
N ASN A 310 12.98 31.58 16.33
CA ASN A 310 14.12 32.25 16.94
C ASN A 310 15.38 32.02 16.12
N VAL A 311 15.86 33.07 15.48
CA VAL A 311 17.06 33.05 14.62
C VAL A 311 18.26 33.54 15.43
N LYS A 312 19.24 32.65 15.67
CA LYS A 312 20.55 32.99 16.25
C LYS A 312 21.65 32.85 15.19
N ARG A 313 22.88 33.27 15.55
CA ARG A 313 24.03 33.27 14.62
C ARG A 313 24.36 31.89 14.05
N GLU A 314 24.35 30.86 14.89
CA GLU A 314 24.76 29.49 14.52
C GLU A 314 23.57 28.55 14.24
N HIS A 315 22.43 28.79 14.89
CA HIS A 315 21.27 27.91 14.83
C HIS A 315 19.96 28.68 14.76
N TRP A 316 18.98 28.10 14.08
CA TRP A 316 17.61 28.56 14.08
C TRP A 316 16.75 27.61 14.91
N THR A 317 15.71 28.14 15.55
CA THR A 317 14.77 27.35 16.35
C THR A 317 13.35 27.65 15.90
N TYR A 318 12.60 26.58 15.64
CA TYR A 318 11.20 26.63 15.24
C TYR A 318 10.36 25.91 16.29
N THR A 319 9.24 26.51 16.72
CA THR A 319 8.28 25.87 17.62
C THR A 319 6.93 25.77 16.95
N TYR A 320 6.38 24.55 16.89
CA TYR A 320 5.07 24.24 16.35
C TYR A 320 4.12 23.77 17.45
N ASP A 321 2.90 24.30 17.45
CA ASP A 321 1.82 23.83 18.30
C ASP A 321 0.90 22.89 17.52
N VAL A 322 0.77 21.67 18.01
CA VAL A 322 -0.13 20.64 17.52
C VAL A 322 -1.34 20.60 18.44
N THR A 323 -2.47 21.13 17.96
CA THR A 323 -3.68 21.33 18.76
C THR A 323 -4.65 20.15 18.67
N ARG A 324 -4.49 19.33 17.63
CA ARG A 324 -5.23 18.08 17.43
C ARG A 324 -4.30 16.87 17.58
N PRO A 325 -4.72 15.79 18.27
CA PRO A 325 -3.89 14.60 18.37
C PRO A 325 -3.51 14.02 17.01
N MET A 326 -2.22 14.03 16.69
CA MET A 326 -1.67 13.48 15.43
C MET A 326 -0.26 12.91 15.64
N ASP A 327 0.24 12.26 14.59
CA ASP A 327 1.60 11.76 14.52
C ASP A 327 2.58 12.79 13.96
N PHE A 328 3.83 12.77 14.42
CA PHE A 328 4.79 13.83 14.12
C PHE A 328 5.69 13.47 12.95
N THR A 329 5.63 14.29 11.91
CA THR A 329 6.51 14.23 10.73
C THR A 329 7.17 15.59 10.54
N PHE A 330 8.44 15.59 10.17
CA PHE A 330 9.14 16.83 9.83
C PHE A 330 10.04 16.68 8.61
N ASN A 331 10.32 17.81 7.97
CA ASN A 331 11.34 17.94 6.93
C ASN A 331 12.06 19.28 7.11
N ALA A 332 13.37 19.25 7.31
CA ALA A 332 14.23 20.39 7.57
C ALA A 332 15.26 20.53 6.44
N ASN A 333 15.09 21.57 5.62
CA ASN A 333 15.85 21.74 4.39
C ASN A 333 15.91 23.21 3.96
N LYS A 334 16.68 23.49 2.90
CA LYS A 334 16.73 24.82 2.27
C LYS A 334 15.60 24.92 1.24
N PHE A 335 14.46 25.46 1.66
CA PHE A 335 13.26 25.51 0.84
C PHE A 335 12.99 26.88 0.22
N PHE A 336 12.46 26.87 -0.99
CA PHE A 336 11.44 27.85 -1.37
C PHE A 336 10.12 27.44 -0.70
N HIS A 337 9.46 28.34 0.03
CA HIS A 337 8.21 28.00 0.72
C HIS A 337 7.15 29.07 0.54
N ARG A 338 5.88 28.63 0.51
CA ARG A 338 4.70 29.49 0.49
C ARG A 338 3.60 28.86 1.33
N SER A 339 2.73 29.68 1.91
CA SER A 339 1.55 29.21 2.61
C SER A 339 0.31 30.03 2.26
N LYS A 340 -0.86 29.43 2.50
CA LYS A 340 -2.17 30.04 2.31
C LYS A 340 -3.12 29.54 3.39
N ILE A 341 -3.81 30.46 4.04
CA ILE A 341 -4.83 30.14 5.04
C ILE A 341 -6.20 30.11 4.36
N ILE A 342 -6.94 29.03 4.57
CA ILE A 342 -8.25 28.77 3.96
C ILE A 342 -9.21 28.45 5.12
N ASN A 343 -10.07 29.39 5.48
CA ASN A 343 -11.02 29.24 6.60
C ASN A 343 -10.36 28.77 7.91
N GLY A 344 -9.17 29.31 8.22
CA GLY A 344 -8.39 28.95 9.42
C GLY A 344 -7.51 27.71 9.28
N PHE A 345 -7.60 26.95 8.18
CA PHE A 345 -6.70 25.85 7.88
C PHE A 345 -5.51 26.34 7.06
N GLU A 346 -4.28 26.00 7.46
CA GLU A 346 -3.07 26.42 6.77
C GLU A 346 -2.59 25.34 5.78
N LEU A 347 -2.54 25.69 4.50
CA LEU A 347 -1.93 24.89 3.45
C LEU A 347 -0.54 25.46 3.12
N LYS A 348 0.48 24.60 3.04
CA LYS A 348 1.88 24.96 2.85
C LYS A 348 2.51 24.18 1.71
N VAL A 349 3.44 24.81 1.00
CA VAL A 349 4.33 24.17 0.03
C VAL A 349 5.78 24.46 0.40
N PHE A 350 6.64 23.45 0.31
CA PHE A 350 8.07 23.51 0.59
C PHE A 350 8.84 22.80 -0.51
N PHE A 351 9.50 23.55 -1.39
CA PHE A 351 10.18 23.03 -2.56
C PHE A 351 11.68 23.21 -2.48
N LEU A 352 12.42 22.15 -2.82
CA LEU A 352 13.86 22.15 -2.99
C LEU A 352 14.23 22.71 -4.36
N GLU A 353 13.38 22.46 -5.36
CA GLU A 353 13.57 22.88 -6.75
C GLU A 353 12.36 23.68 -7.26
N GLY A 354 12.63 24.71 -8.07
CA GLY A 354 11.63 25.65 -8.59
C GLY A 354 11.54 26.96 -7.78
N GLY A 355 10.49 27.74 -8.04
CA GLY A 355 10.30 29.06 -7.43
C GLY A 355 8.83 29.45 -7.30
N GLN A 356 8.57 30.76 -7.35
CA GLN A 356 7.23 31.33 -7.11
C GLN A 356 6.14 30.69 -8.00
N ALA A 357 6.37 30.54 -9.30
CA ALA A 357 5.38 30.01 -10.23
C ALA A 357 4.92 28.58 -9.87
N LYS A 358 5.87 27.69 -9.54
CA LYS A 358 5.59 26.34 -9.06
C LYS A 358 4.81 26.38 -7.73
N ALA A 359 5.26 27.20 -6.77
CA ALA A 359 4.56 27.36 -5.50
C ALA A 359 3.11 27.85 -5.66
N ASP A 360 2.88 28.76 -6.60
CA ASP A 360 1.56 29.32 -6.89
C ASP A 360 0.64 28.27 -7.52
N LEU A 361 1.14 27.55 -8.52
CA LEU A 361 0.41 26.45 -9.16
C LEU A 361 -0.02 25.39 -8.14
N TYR A 362 0.91 24.86 -7.34
CA TYR A 362 0.62 23.81 -6.38
C TYR A 362 -0.32 24.26 -5.27
N ILE A 363 -0.12 25.46 -4.72
CA ILE A 363 -0.97 25.93 -3.64
C ILE A 363 -2.40 26.24 -4.11
N GLU A 364 -2.57 26.70 -5.35
CA GLU A 364 -3.88 26.98 -5.94
C GLU A 364 -4.64 25.70 -6.25
N GLU A 365 -4.01 24.72 -6.90
CA GLU A 365 -4.65 23.43 -7.21
C GLU A 365 -4.98 22.64 -5.94
N ALA A 366 -4.04 22.55 -4.99
CA ALA A 366 -4.30 21.91 -3.70
C ALA A 366 -5.39 22.64 -2.90
N THR A 367 -5.51 23.97 -3.00
CA THR A 367 -6.61 24.71 -2.38
C THR A 367 -7.97 24.26 -2.93
N LYS A 368 -8.09 24.12 -4.26
CA LYS A 368 -9.34 23.69 -4.90
C LYS A 368 -9.73 22.29 -4.44
N MET A 369 -8.78 21.35 -4.47
CA MET A 369 -8.99 19.98 -3.98
C MET A 369 -9.41 19.97 -2.51
N LEU A 370 -8.71 20.71 -1.64
CA LEU A 370 -9.01 20.76 -0.21
C LEU A 370 -10.43 21.27 0.08
N VAL A 371 -10.88 22.30 -0.63
CA VAL A 371 -12.24 22.84 -0.48
C VAL A 371 -13.28 21.79 -0.86
N TYR A 372 -13.13 21.16 -2.03
CA TYR A 372 -14.01 20.07 -2.46
C TYR A 372 -14.04 18.93 -1.45
N LEU A 373 -12.88 18.44 -1.02
CA LEU A 373 -12.77 17.30 -0.11
C LEU A 373 -13.33 17.61 1.28
N LYS A 374 -13.14 18.84 1.78
CA LYS A 374 -13.78 19.31 3.00
C LYS A 374 -15.30 19.29 2.88
N ASP A 375 -15.85 19.73 1.75
CA ASP A 375 -17.31 19.72 1.54
C ASP A 375 -17.82 18.28 1.33
N LEU A 376 -17.04 17.43 0.66
CA LEU A 376 -17.32 16.03 0.43
C LEU A 376 -17.35 15.22 1.73
N TYR A 377 -16.38 15.38 2.63
CA TYR A 377 -16.30 14.61 3.88
C TYR A 377 -16.88 15.34 5.11
N GLY A 378 -17.10 16.65 5.01
CA GLY A 378 -17.69 17.51 6.03
C GLY A 378 -16.67 18.17 6.98
N PHE A 379 -15.41 17.73 7.00
CA PHE A 379 -14.37 18.28 7.87
C PHE A 379 -12.96 17.94 7.37
N ILE A 380 -11.95 18.68 7.83
CA ILE A 380 -10.53 18.33 7.67
C ILE A 380 -9.99 17.86 9.02
N PRO A 381 -9.39 16.67 9.12
CA PRO A 381 -8.95 16.05 10.39
C PRO A 381 -7.62 16.59 10.96
N LEU A 382 -7.03 17.63 10.38
CA LEU A 382 -5.68 18.11 10.71
C LEU A 382 -5.66 19.59 11.11
N ASP A 383 -4.54 20.04 11.68
CA ASP A 383 -4.27 21.45 11.99
C ASP A 383 -3.81 22.23 10.74
N SER A 384 -2.97 21.59 9.93
CA SER A 384 -2.43 22.11 8.67
C SER A 384 -2.00 20.98 7.75
N TYR A 385 -1.72 21.30 6.48
CA TYR A 385 -1.21 20.34 5.50
C TYR A 385 -0.04 20.95 4.72
N SER A 386 1.02 20.17 4.53
CA SER A 386 2.24 20.59 3.85
C SER A 386 2.59 19.63 2.72
N ILE A 387 2.76 20.17 1.52
CA ILE A 387 3.36 19.47 0.37
C ILE A 387 4.85 19.79 0.42
N THR A 388 5.70 18.82 0.76
CA THR A 388 7.14 19.07 0.92
C THR A 388 7.98 18.17 0.05
N GLU A 389 9.01 18.73 -0.57
CA GLU A 389 9.99 17.98 -1.34
C GLU A 389 11.06 17.35 -0.46
N VAL A 390 11.49 16.15 -0.84
CA VAL A 390 12.65 15.43 -0.32
C VAL A 390 13.60 15.10 -1.48
N PRO A 391 14.92 15.05 -1.26
CA PRO A 391 15.86 14.76 -2.35
C PRO A 391 15.64 13.36 -2.94
N GLN A 392 15.42 13.28 -4.26
CA GLN A 392 15.19 12.01 -4.97
C GLN A 392 16.26 10.95 -4.68
N ALA A 393 17.53 11.37 -4.65
CA ALA A 393 18.67 10.49 -4.41
C ALA A 393 18.61 9.77 -3.06
N LEU A 394 17.94 10.37 -2.07
CA LEU A 394 17.78 9.78 -0.74
C LEU A 394 16.56 8.88 -0.66
N VAL A 395 15.53 9.07 -1.50
CA VAL A 395 14.24 8.39 -1.39
C VAL A 395 13.95 7.31 -2.44
N GLY A 396 14.89 7.07 -3.37
CA GLY A 396 14.81 5.97 -4.31
C GLY A 396 13.64 6.12 -5.29
N THR A 397 12.75 5.13 -5.39
CA THR A 397 11.61 5.12 -6.32
C THR A 397 10.30 5.58 -5.68
N LEU A 398 10.36 6.28 -4.56
CA LEU A 398 9.16 6.83 -3.91
C LEU A 398 8.37 7.71 -4.91
N GLY A 399 7.05 7.59 -4.96
CA GLY A 399 6.19 8.48 -5.76
C GLY A 399 5.66 9.66 -4.94
N GLY A 400 5.26 9.36 -3.71
CA GLY A 400 4.85 10.25 -2.63
C GLY A 400 4.78 9.43 -1.34
N ALA A 401 4.79 10.08 -0.19
CA ALA A 401 4.50 9.44 1.10
C ALA A 401 3.65 10.35 1.98
N GLY A 402 2.47 9.87 2.33
CA GLY A 402 1.55 10.53 3.23
C GLY A 402 2.14 10.74 4.63
N GLY A 403 2.01 11.96 5.16
CA GLY A 403 2.15 12.25 6.58
C GLY A 403 0.82 12.76 7.15
N GLN A 404 0.63 12.70 8.47
CA GLN A 404 -0.53 13.32 9.14
C GLN A 404 -0.43 14.87 9.17
N GLY A 405 -0.17 15.50 8.01
CA GLY A 405 -0.03 16.94 7.83
C GLY A 405 1.24 17.40 7.13
N VAL A 406 2.19 16.50 6.84
CA VAL A 406 3.42 16.79 6.07
C VAL A 406 3.71 15.62 5.14
N ASN A 407 3.49 15.80 3.84
CA ASN A 407 3.68 14.74 2.84
C ASN A 407 5.00 14.92 2.10
N PHE A 408 5.72 13.83 1.91
CA PHE A 408 7.00 13.82 1.22
C PHE A 408 6.81 13.52 -0.26
N TYR A 409 7.41 14.33 -1.11
CA TYR A 409 7.50 14.09 -2.54
C TYR A 409 8.95 14.17 -2.98
N PRO A 410 9.49 13.16 -3.68
CA PRO A 410 10.76 13.35 -4.36
C PRO A 410 10.74 14.56 -5.30
N THR A 411 11.86 15.25 -5.48
CA THR A 411 11.94 16.41 -6.39
C THR A 411 11.47 16.09 -7.82
N GLY A 412 11.73 14.87 -8.32
CA GLY A 412 11.25 14.42 -9.63
C GLY A 412 9.75 14.10 -9.71
N ALA A 413 9.05 14.04 -8.57
CA ALA A 413 7.62 13.76 -8.54
C ALA A 413 6.76 15.01 -8.79
N LEU A 414 7.30 16.21 -8.51
CA LEU A 414 6.58 17.48 -8.62
C LEU A 414 7.16 18.37 -9.75
N PRO A 415 6.69 18.21 -10.99
CA PRO A 415 7.17 19.03 -12.11
C PRO A 415 6.88 20.53 -11.91
N GLU A 416 7.64 21.41 -12.56
CA GLU A 416 7.55 22.85 -12.31
C GLU A 416 6.30 23.53 -12.88
N ASP A 417 5.79 23.01 -13.99
CA ASP A 417 4.80 23.68 -14.86
C ASP A 417 3.44 22.97 -14.92
N LYS A 418 3.30 21.82 -14.25
CA LYS A 418 2.05 21.04 -14.22
C LYS A 418 1.88 20.30 -12.89
N ILE A 419 0.66 19.86 -12.63
CA ILE A 419 0.33 19.03 -11.46
C ILE A 419 0.09 17.59 -11.91
N LYS A 420 0.74 16.64 -11.25
CA LYS A 420 0.32 15.22 -11.27
C LYS A 420 -0.95 15.07 -10.43
N PHE A 421 -2.08 15.45 -11.03
CA PHE A 421 -3.34 15.67 -10.32
C PHE A 421 -3.81 14.46 -9.49
N PRO A 422 -3.85 13.22 -10.02
CA PRO A 422 -4.26 12.07 -9.22
C PRO A 422 -3.33 11.77 -8.06
N LEU A 423 -2.01 11.92 -8.25
CA LEU A 423 -1.02 11.73 -7.18
C LEU A 423 -1.28 12.71 -6.03
N LEU A 424 -1.46 14.00 -6.34
CA LEU A 424 -1.73 15.00 -5.30
C LEU A 424 -3.07 14.73 -4.59
N ALA A 425 -4.11 14.37 -5.34
CA ALA A 425 -5.41 14.03 -4.76
C ALA A 425 -5.38 12.77 -3.89
N HIS A 426 -4.63 11.73 -4.31
CA HIS A 426 -4.40 10.52 -3.53
C HIS A 426 -3.74 10.85 -2.19
N GLU A 427 -2.64 11.59 -2.23
CA GLU A 427 -1.85 11.95 -1.05
C GLU A 427 -2.59 12.86 -0.07
N MET A 428 -3.48 13.72 -0.58
CA MET A 428 -4.42 14.48 0.25
C MET A 428 -5.51 13.58 0.86
N GLY A 429 -5.85 12.47 0.21
CA GLY A 429 -6.77 11.46 0.72
C GLY A 429 -6.28 10.86 2.04
N HIS A 430 -4.96 10.75 2.21
CA HIS A 430 -4.38 10.25 3.45
C HIS A 430 -4.70 11.08 4.68
N MET A 431 -5.18 12.32 4.55
CA MET A 431 -5.71 13.08 5.70
C MET A 431 -6.85 12.32 6.40
N TRP A 432 -7.74 11.69 5.62
CA TRP A 432 -8.87 10.92 6.14
C TRP A 432 -8.55 9.43 6.26
N TRP A 433 -7.89 8.85 5.26
CA TRP A 433 -7.65 7.41 5.13
C TRP A 433 -6.18 7.05 5.41
N GLY A 434 -5.89 6.40 6.53
CA GLY A 434 -4.54 6.12 7.04
C GLY A 434 -4.02 7.13 8.07
N SER A 435 -4.55 8.37 8.04
CA SER A 435 -4.37 9.32 9.16
C SER A 435 -5.54 9.27 10.13
N TRP A 436 -6.72 9.78 9.75
CA TRP A 436 -7.85 9.91 10.68
C TRP A 436 -8.44 8.56 11.09
N ILE A 437 -8.68 7.68 10.11
CA ILE A 437 -8.99 6.27 10.28
C ILE A 437 -7.79 5.43 9.84
N ARG A 438 -7.55 4.31 10.52
CA ARG A 438 -6.48 3.36 10.18
C ARG A 438 -7.01 1.95 10.08
N SER A 439 -6.27 1.08 9.40
CA SER A 439 -6.55 -0.35 9.42
C SER A 439 -5.44 -1.12 10.13
N GLU A 440 -5.76 -2.32 10.62
CA GLU A 440 -4.71 -3.30 10.96
C GLU A 440 -4.00 -3.80 9.69
N HIS A 441 -4.64 -3.62 8.52
CA HIS A 441 -4.18 -4.06 7.21
C HIS A 441 -4.04 -2.85 6.30
N GLU A 442 -2.81 -2.33 6.22
CA GLU A 442 -2.50 -0.98 5.72
C GLU A 442 -3.10 -0.70 4.32
N SER A 443 -3.10 -1.64 3.37
CA SER A 443 -3.33 -1.28 1.96
C SER A 443 -4.79 -1.02 1.54
N LEU A 444 -5.79 -1.84 1.91
CA LEU A 444 -7.13 -1.68 1.33
C LEU A 444 -7.89 -0.44 1.80
N ILE A 445 -7.65 -0.03 3.05
CA ILE A 445 -8.27 1.15 3.63
C ILE A 445 -7.42 2.37 3.34
N GLU A 446 -6.11 2.32 3.61
CA GLU A 446 -5.27 3.52 3.52
C GLU A 446 -4.96 3.84 2.06
N GLU A 447 -4.50 2.87 1.26
CA GLU A 447 -4.19 3.08 -0.16
C GLU A 447 -5.44 3.01 -1.04
N GLY A 448 -6.29 2.01 -0.81
CA GLY A 448 -7.50 1.82 -1.61
C GLY A 448 -8.50 2.99 -1.52
N LEU A 449 -8.78 3.51 -0.31
CA LEU A 449 -9.69 4.66 -0.17
C LEU A 449 -9.00 5.99 -0.49
N SER A 450 -7.68 6.13 -0.31
CA SER A 450 -6.93 7.29 -0.83
C SER A 450 -6.93 7.32 -2.35
N GLN A 451 -6.90 6.16 -3.00
CA GLN A 451 -7.09 6.07 -4.45
C GLN A 451 -8.49 6.49 -4.87
N ILE A 452 -9.52 6.09 -4.12
CA ILE A 452 -10.88 6.57 -4.32
C ILE A 452 -11.01 8.08 -4.14
N ASN A 453 -10.20 8.68 -3.26
CA ASN A 453 -10.13 10.13 -3.15
C ASN A 453 -9.69 10.79 -4.46
N ALA A 454 -8.72 10.21 -5.17
CA ALA A 454 -8.33 10.66 -6.51
C ALA A 454 -9.46 10.46 -7.53
N VAL A 455 -10.15 9.31 -7.53
CA VAL A 455 -11.32 9.05 -8.39
C VAL A 455 -12.42 10.10 -8.19
N LEU A 456 -12.75 10.40 -6.93
CA LEU A 456 -13.78 11.38 -6.57
C LEU A 456 -13.37 12.81 -6.94
N CYS A 457 -12.09 13.16 -6.85
CA CYS A 457 -11.57 14.43 -7.36
C CYS A 457 -11.66 14.49 -8.89
N ILE A 458 -11.20 13.46 -9.60
CA ILE A 458 -11.26 13.45 -11.08
C ILE A 458 -12.71 13.59 -11.55
N ARG A 459 -13.65 12.84 -10.95
CA ARG A 459 -15.07 12.96 -11.25
C ARG A 459 -15.60 14.39 -11.05
N HIS A 460 -15.19 15.06 -9.98
CA HIS A 460 -15.66 16.42 -9.67
C HIS A 460 -15.08 17.48 -10.62
N PHE A 461 -13.78 17.43 -10.90
CA PHE A 461 -13.07 18.48 -11.64
C PHE A 461 -13.06 18.26 -13.17
N PHE A 462 -13.14 17.01 -13.63
CA PHE A 462 -13.04 16.65 -15.05
C PHE A 462 -14.26 15.87 -15.57
N GLY A 463 -15.20 15.49 -14.72
CA GLY A 463 -16.44 14.82 -15.11
C GLY A 463 -16.37 13.28 -15.08
N GLU A 464 -17.52 12.65 -15.34
CA GLU A 464 -17.65 11.19 -15.24
C GLU A 464 -16.84 10.44 -16.33
N GLU A 465 -16.83 10.94 -17.56
CA GLU A 465 -16.06 10.35 -18.67
C GLU A 465 -14.56 10.30 -18.34
N ALA A 466 -13.98 11.42 -17.89
CA ALA A 466 -12.59 11.47 -17.46
C ALA A 466 -12.30 10.54 -16.27
N MET A 467 -13.28 10.34 -15.38
CA MET A 467 -13.15 9.38 -14.28
C MET A 467 -13.15 7.92 -14.80
N ARG A 468 -13.99 7.58 -15.79
CA ARG A 468 -13.99 6.24 -16.39
C ARG A 468 -12.68 5.95 -17.11
N GLU A 469 -12.17 6.91 -17.89
CA GLU A 469 -10.86 6.81 -18.52
C GLU A 469 -9.74 6.65 -17.48
N PHE A 470 -9.79 7.42 -16.40
CA PHE A 470 -8.83 7.28 -15.30
C PHE A 470 -8.87 5.90 -14.65
N VAL A 471 -10.07 5.34 -14.42
CA VAL A 471 -10.22 4.00 -13.83
C VAL A 471 -9.84 2.89 -14.83
N LYS A 472 -10.02 3.11 -16.13
CA LYS A 472 -9.66 2.12 -17.14
C LYS A 472 -8.16 2.11 -17.43
N HIS A 473 -7.60 3.28 -17.73
CA HIS A 473 -6.26 3.47 -18.31
C HIS A 473 -5.28 4.25 -17.43
N GLY A 474 -5.75 4.85 -16.34
CA GLY A 474 -4.93 5.68 -15.47
C GLY A 474 -4.84 7.11 -16.00
N TRP A 475 -3.80 7.84 -15.60
CA TRP A 475 -3.59 9.22 -16.00
C TRP A 475 -2.14 9.41 -16.48
N PRO A 476 -1.85 10.41 -17.32
CA PRO A 476 -0.46 10.71 -17.67
C PRO A 476 0.46 10.80 -16.44
N GLU A 477 1.53 10.01 -16.45
CA GLU A 477 2.53 9.89 -15.36
C GLU A 477 1.98 9.32 -14.03
N TYR A 478 0.83 8.65 -14.08
CA TYR A 478 0.19 8.00 -12.94
C TYR A 478 -0.58 6.75 -13.41
N GLN A 479 0.08 5.60 -13.32
CA GLN A 479 -0.31 4.38 -14.03
C GLN A 479 -1.34 3.51 -13.30
N GLN A 480 -1.74 3.88 -12.07
CA GLN A 480 -2.72 3.12 -11.30
C GLN A 480 -4.04 3.04 -12.05
N SER A 481 -4.34 1.84 -12.57
CA SER A 481 -5.42 1.62 -13.53
C SER A 481 -5.92 0.16 -13.55
N ALA A 482 -7.08 -0.11 -14.17
CA ALA A 482 -7.46 -1.48 -14.52
C ALA A 482 -6.44 -2.11 -15.48
N GLU A 483 -5.96 -1.33 -16.45
CA GLU A 483 -4.87 -1.70 -17.36
C GLU A 483 -3.61 -2.16 -16.61
N GLN A 484 -3.20 -1.48 -15.53
CA GLN A 484 -2.06 -1.88 -14.73
C GLN A 484 -2.31 -3.21 -14.02
N TYR A 485 -3.52 -3.42 -13.47
CA TYR A 485 -3.89 -4.72 -12.90
C TYR A 485 -3.73 -5.84 -13.93
N PHE A 486 -4.29 -5.70 -15.13
CA PHE A 486 -4.18 -6.75 -16.15
C PHE A 486 -2.77 -6.94 -16.70
N SER A 487 -2.01 -5.85 -16.88
CA SER A 487 -0.65 -5.90 -17.43
C SER A 487 0.37 -6.57 -16.49
N TRP A 488 0.25 -6.32 -15.18
CA TRP A 488 1.30 -6.68 -14.20
C TRP A 488 0.85 -7.71 -13.17
N TYR A 489 -0.43 -7.70 -12.79
CA TYR A 489 -0.90 -8.39 -11.58
C TYR A 489 -1.93 -9.48 -11.84
N ALA A 490 -2.66 -9.48 -12.95
CA ALA A 490 -3.66 -10.51 -13.31
C ALA A 490 -3.02 -11.82 -13.80
N ASN A 491 -2.12 -12.38 -13.00
CA ASN A 491 -1.43 -13.64 -13.24
C ASN A 491 -1.39 -14.48 -11.95
N GLU A 492 -1.15 -15.78 -12.07
CA GLU A 492 -1.20 -16.75 -10.96
C GLU A 492 -0.27 -16.41 -9.78
N SER A 493 0.81 -15.66 -10.01
CA SER A 493 1.78 -15.34 -8.97
C SER A 493 1.48 -14.05 -8.20
N SER A 494 0.70 -13.14 -8.79
CA SER A 494 0.49 -11.78 -8.27
C SER A 494 -0.97 -11.47 -7.91
N ASP A 495 -1.94 -12.16 -8.52
CA ASP A 495 -3.34 -12.00 -8.20
C ASP A 495 -3.70 -12.86 -6.98
N VAL A 496 -4.07 -12.22 -5.89
CA VAL A 496 -4.43 -12.85 -4.62
C VAL A 496 -5.75 -12.28 -4.12
N ALA A 497 -6.45 -13.04 -3.28
CA ALA A 497 -7.57 -12.50 -2.53
C ALA A 497 -7.09 -11.30 -1.69
N MET A 498 -7.77 -10.18 -1.84
CA MET A 498 -7.45 -8.94 -1.13
C MET A 498 -7.95 -8.97 0.33
N ALA A 499 -9.02 -9.72 0.60
CA ALA A 499 -9.57 -9.94 1.92
C ALA A 499 -9.93 -11.43 2.16
N PRO A 500 -9.85 -11.94 3.40
CA PRO A 500 -9.19 -11.31 4.55
C PRO A 500 -7.68 -11.20 4.32
N PHE A 501 -7.05 -10.21 4.97
CA PHE A 501 -5.64 -9.92 4.78
C PHE A 501 -4.72 -11.10 5.12
N ARG A 502 -3.63 -11.19 4.36
CA ARG A 502 -2.60 -12.21 4.51
C ARG A 502 -1.20 -11.60 4.56
N GLU A 503 -0.52 -11.77 5.69
CA GLU A 503 0.84 -11.22 5.92
C GLU A 503 1.84 -11.75 4.89
N ASP A 504 1.76 -13.05 4.54
CA ASP A 504 2.62 -13.68 3.53
C ASP A 504 2.42 -13.13 2.12
N LYS A 505 1.32 -12.42 1.90
CA LYS A 505 0.89 -11.82 0.63
C LYS A 505 0.80 -10.30 0.70
N TYR A 506 1.41 -9.68 1.71
CA TYR A 506 1.35 -8.23 1.91
C TYR A 506 1.71 -7.47 0.63
N ARG A 507 2.81 -7.84 -0.05
CA ARG A 507 3.30 -7.11 -1.24
C ARG A 507 2.31 -7.19 -2.41
N GLU A 508 1.70 -8.36 -2.61
CA GLU A 508 0.69 -8.57 -3.63
C GLU A 508 -0.61 -7.81 -3.28
N ILE A 509 -1.08 -7.89 -2.04
CA ILE A 509 -2.29 -7.15 -1.58
C ILE A 509 -2.06 -5.64 -1.71
N ASP A 510 -0.87 -5.15 -1.37
CA ASP A 510 -0.50 -3.75 -1.49
C ASP A 510 -0.55 -3.27 -2.95
N ALA A 511 0.07 -4.01 -3.86
CA ALA A 511 -0.01 -3.72 -5.29
C ALA A 511 -1.45 -3.78 -5.83
N LEU A 512 -2.27 -4.71 -5.34
CA LEU A 512 -3.68 -4.83 -5.72
C LEU A 512 -4.54 -3.71 -5.12
N ALA A 513 -4.18 -3.14 -3.98
CA ALA A 513 -4.89 -1.99 -3.40
C ALA A 513 -4.81 -0.77 -4.33
N TYR A 514 -3.66 -0.53 -4.95
CA TYR A 514 -3.46 0.55 -5.92
C TYR A 514 -4.08 0.28 -7.30
N SER A 515 -4.36 -0.97 -7.65
CA SER A 515 -4.76 -1.36 -9.02
C SER A 515 -6.14 -2.01 -9.09
N LYS A 516 -6.35 -3.15 -8.44
CA LYS A 516 -7.65 -3.85 -8.45
C LYS A 516 -8.66 -3.17 -7.52
N ALA A 517 -8.28 -2.87 -6.28
CA ALA A 517 -9.22 -2.43 -5.25
C ALA A 517 -9.90 -1.11 -5.61
N TYR A 518 -9.17 -0.15 -6.19
CA TYR A 518 -9.76 1.15 -6.53
C TYR A 518 -10.76 1.07 -7.71
N VAL A 519 -10.60 0.11 -8.63
CA VAL A 519 -11.62 -0.20 -9.65
C VAL A 519 -12.84 -0.83 -8.95
N VAL A 520 -12.63 -1.82 -8.08
CA VAL A 520 -13.70 -2.49 -7.33
C VAL A 520 -14.48 -1.53 -6.44
N TYR A 521 -13.83 -0.57 -5.79
CA TYR A 521 -14.52 0.47 -5.02
C TYR A 521 -15.34 1.41 -5.91
N THR A 522 -14.87 1.69 -7.14
CA THR A 522 -15.66 2.46 -8.12
C THR A 522 -16.90 1.67 -8.55
N MET A 523 -16.77 0.37 -8.77
CA MET A 523 -17.90 -0.54 -9.03
C MET A 523 -18.87 -0.58 -7.85
N LEU A 524 -18.36 -0.58 -6.62
CA LEU A 524 -19.17 -0.54 -5.41
C LEU A 524 -19.94 0.79 -5.30
N MET A 525 -19.30 1.91 -5.65
CA MET A 525 -19.95 3.22 -5.73
C MET A 525 -21.07 3.24 -6.77
N ASP A 526 -20.89 2.60 -7.93
CA ASP A 526 -21.95 2.45 -8.93
C ASP A 526 -23.10 1.56 -8.43
N GLN A 527 -22.78 0.47 -7.72
CA GLN A 527 -23.74 -0.51 -7.19
C GLN A 527 -24.68 0.11 -6.14
N VAL A 528 -24.13 0.85 -5.16
CA VAL A 528 -24.94 1.47 -4.10
C VAL A 528 -25.45 2.87 -4.45
N GLY A 529 -24.90 3.48 -5.51
CA GLY A 529 -25.12 4.87 -5.91
C GLY A 529 -24.19 5.86 -5.20
N TYR A 530 -23.80 6.91 -5.93
CA TYR A 530 -22.83 7.92 -5.48
C TYR A 530 -23.16 8.54 -4.11
N ASP A 531 -24.40 9.02 -3.92
CA ASP A 531 -24.79 9.69 -2.67
C ASP A 531 -24.73 8.75 -1.46
N THR A 532 -25.19 7.50 -1.64
CA THR A 532 -25.12 6.43 -0.63
C THR A 532 -23.68 6.09 -0.29
N PHE A 533 -22.83 5.95 -1.32
CA PHE A 533 -21.41 5.65 -1.13
C PHE A 533 -20.71 6.75 -0.32
N VAL A 534 -20.90 8.02 -0.69
CA VAL A 534 -20.35 9.17 0.04
C VAL A 534 -20.91 9.26 1.46
N SER A 535 -22.21 8.98 1.66
CA SER A 535 -22.81 8.88 3.01
C SER A 535 -22.12 7.81 3.85
N GLY A 536 -21.88 6.63 3.28
CA GLY A 536 -21.15 5.54 3.93
C GLY A 536 -19.74 5.93 4.33
N LEU A 537 -18.98 6.60 3.43
CA LEU A 537 -17.64 7.10 3.76
C LEU A 537 -17.66 8.14 4.89
N ARG A 538 -18.61 9.08 4.88
CA ARG A 538 -18.79 10.06 5.97
C ARG A 538 -19.11 9.37 7.30
N ARG A 539 -19.96 8.34 7.26
CA ARG A 539 -20.31 7.55 8.44
C ARG A 539 -19.12 6.78 8.98
N ALA A 540 -18.31 6.17 8.12
CA ALA A 540 -17.06 5.53 8.53
C ALA A 540 -16.17 6.53 9.27
N LEU A 541 -15.91 7.71 8.67
CA LEU A 541 -15.10 8.80 9.24
C LEU A 541 -15.58 9.33 10.59
N LYS A 542 -16.86 9.15 10.91
CA LYS A 542 -17.47 9.54 12.18
C LYS A 542 -17.44 8.42 13.21
N ASP A 543 -17.78 7.21 12.81
CA ASP A 543 -18.03 6.08 13.72
C ASP A 543 -16.72 5.37 14.14
N TYR A 544 -15.64 5.48 13.36
CA TYR A 544 -14.39 4.73 13.56
C TYR A 544 -13.18 5.62 13.93
N VAL A 545 -13.41 6.83 14.42
CA VAL A 545 -12.33 7.72 14.87
C VAL A 545 -11.57 7.09 16.03
N GLY A 546 -10.24 6.98 15.89
CA GLY A 546 -9.38 6.41 16.93
C GLY A 546 -9.58 4.91 17.15
N SER A 547 -10.16 4.21 16.17
CA SER A 547 -10.30 2.76 16.13
C SER A 547 -9.80 2.21 14.79
N TYR A 548 -9.48 0.92 14.75
CA TYR A 548 -9.16 0.24 13.50
C TYR A 548 -10.41 -0.01 12.66
N PHE A 549 -10.28 0.22 11.35
CA PHE A 549 -11.30 0.02 10.34
C PHE A 549 -10.83 -1.06 9.36
N GLU A 550 -11.73 -1.97 9.03
CA GLU A 550 -11.51 -3.14 8.19
C GLU A 550 -12.58 -3.12 7.09
N ILE A 551 -12.32 -3.82 5.99
CA ILE A 551 -13.17 -3.81 4.81
C ILE A 551 -14.60 -4.30 5.10
N GLU A 552 -14.74 -5.25 6.03
CA GLU A 552 -16.02 -5.80 6.49
C GLU A 552 -16.88 -4.75 7.23
N TYR A 553 -16.28 -3.73 7.84
CA TYR A 553 -17.04 -2.62 8.43
C TYR A 553 -17.56 -1.67 7.35
N LEU A 554 -16.77 -1.43 6.30
CA LEU A 554 -17.24 -0.67 5.15
C LEU A 554 -18.43 -1.36 4.47
N GLN A 555 -18.35 -2.69 4.28
CA GLN A 555 -19.48 -3.49 3.79
C GLN A 555 -20.74 -3.23 4.63
N LYS A 556 -20.67 -3.46 5.94
CA LYS A 556 -21.82 -3.29 6.85
C LYS A 556 -22.39 -1.89 6.85
N ILE A 557 -21.55 -0.86 6.78
CA ILE A 557 -22.01 0.53 6.68
C ILE A 557 -22.79 0.70 5.38
N LEU A 558 -22.24 0.28 4.24
CA LEU A 558 -22.89 0.47 2.96
C LEU A 558 -24.18 -0.36 2.81
N GLU A 559 -24.25 -1.55 3.38
CA GLU A 559 -25.50 -2.33 3.47
C GLU A 559 -26.58 -1.59 4.27
N GLN A 560 -26.19 -0.97 5.39
CA GLN A 560 -27.12 -0.19 6.23
C GLN A 560 -27.59 1.10 5.54
N GLU A 561 -26.71 1.79 4.83
CA GLU A 561 -27.05 3.03 4.11
C GLU A 561 -27.85 2.75 2.84
N SER A 562 -27.56 1.65 2.12
CA SER A 562 -28.19 1.32 0.84
C SER A 562 -29.43 0.44 0.95
N GLY A 563 -29.54 -0.35 2.02
CA GLY A 563 -30.53 -1.43 2.13
C GLY A 563 -30.28 -2.63 1.20
N GLN A 564 -29.14 -2.68 0.52
CA GLN A 564 -28.74 -3.79 -0.35
C GLN A 564 -27.97 -4.85 0.46
N ASP A 565 -28.10 -6.12 0.06
CA ASP A 565 -27.21 -7.20 0.48
C ASP A 565 -25.97 -7.18 -0.41
N LEU A 566 -24.78 -6.98 0.19
CA LEU A 566 -23.52 -6.84 -0.53
C LEU A 566 -22.62 -8.07 -0.36
N ASP A 567 -23.07 -9.15 0.29
CA ASP A 567 -22.25 -10.33 0.56
C ASP A 567 -21.64 -10.91 -0.72
N GLN A 568 -22.46 -11.07 -1.77
CA GLN A 568 -22.00 -11.60 -3.06
C GLN A 568 -20.97 -10.68 -3.73
N PHE A 569 -21.12 -9.36 -3.59
CA PHE A 569 -20.17 -8.39 -4.15
C PHE A 569 -18.81 -8.49 -3.47
N PHE A 570 -18.79 -8.48 -2.13
CA PHE A 570 -17.54 -8.57 -1.38
C PHE A 570 -16.86 -9.92 -1.56
N GLU A 571 -17.63 -11.01 -1.57
CA GLU A 571 -17.09 -12.34 -1.80
C GLU A 571 -16.42 -12.47 -3.18
N GLN A 572 -17.04 -11.96 -4.24
CA GLN A 572 -16.49 -12.13 -5.58
C GLN A 572 -15.35 -11.16 -5.92
N TRP A 573 -15.34 -9.95 -5.35
CA TRP A 573 -14.36 -8.93 -5.75
C TRP A 573 -13.20 -8.75 -4.76
N PHE A 574 -13.40 -9.04 -3.47
CA PHE A 574 -12.35 -8.94 -2.46
C PHE A 574 -11.82 -10.32 -2.02
N SER A 575 -12.68 -11.33 -1.90
CA SER A 575 -12.28 -12.66 -1.42
C SER A 575 -11.76 -13.61 -2.51
N ARG A 576 -11.88 -13.25 -3.79
CA ARG A 576 -11.47 -14.08 -4.94
C ARG A 576 -10.43 -13.38 -5.83
N THR A 577 -9.66 -14.21 -6.53
CA THR A 577 -8.75 -13.77 -7.60
C THR A 577 -9.49 -13.64 -8.93
N GLY A 578 -8.87 -12.95 -9.88
CA GLY A 578 -9.32 -12.83 -11.25
C GLY A 578 -10.38 -11.75 -11.48
N ALA A 579 -10.89 -11.79 -12.71
CA ALA A 579 -11.96 -10.95 -13.24
C ALA A 579 -12.72 -11.75 -14.33
N PRO A 580 -14.02 -11.46 -14.57
CA PRO A 580 -14.79 -12.11 -15.63
C PRO A 580 -14.31 -11.71 -17.03
N GLU A 581 -14.64 -12.54 -18.01
CA GLU A 581 -14.52 -12.22 -19.44
C GLU A 581 -15.89 -12.49 -20.07
N PHE A 582 -16.40 -11.54 -20.84
CA PHE A 582 -17.73 -11.62 -21.43
C PHE A 582 -17.63 -11.61 -22.95
N ASN A 583 -18.35 -12.51 -23.59
CA ASN A 583 -18.60 -12.48 -25.03
C ASN A 583 -20.06 -12.11 -25.30
N LEU A 584 -20.28 -11.11 -26.14
CA LEU A 584 -21.61 -10.66 -26.55
C LEU A 584 -21.92 -11.20 -27.95
N GLU A 585 -22.95 -12.02 -28.05
CA GLU A 585 -23.50 -12.49 -29.33
C GLU A 585 -24.89 -11.92 -29.53
N TYR A 586 -25.17 -11.31 -30.69
CA TYR A 586 -26.47 -10.72 -30.96
C TYR A 586 -26.85 -10.75 -32.44
N THR A 587 -28.14 -10.60 -32.68
CA THR A 587 -28.73 -10.38 -34.00
C THR A 587 -29.68 -9.20 -33.95
N VAL A 588 -29.77 -8.46 -35.05
CA VAL A 588 -30.69 -7.32 -35.20
C VAL A 588 -31.76 -7.69 -36.22
N GLN A 589 -33.03 -7.59 -35.83
CA GLN A 589 -34.18 -7.79 -36.71
C GLN A 589 -34.98 -6.49 -36.82
N GLU A 590 -35.07 -5.96 -38.03
CA GLU A 590 -35.89 -4.79 -38.32
C GLU A 590 -37.39 -5.15 -38.28
N ARG A 591 -38.21 -4.19 -37.85
CA ARG A 591 -39.67 -4.28 -37.76
C ARG A 591 -40.30 -3.08 -38.46
N GLU A 592 -41.59 -3.21 -38.79
CA GLU A 592 -42.36 -2.10 -39.34
C GLU A 592 -42.35 -0.89 -38.41
N GLY A 593 -42.39 0.32 -39.00
CA GLY A 593 -42.39 1.57 -38.25
C GLY A 593 -41.02 2.02 -37.73
N GLY A 594 -39.91 1.52 -38.31
CA GLY A 594 -38.55 1.96 -37.97
C GLY A 594 -38.03 1.41 -36.64
N LYS A 595 -38.66 0.37 -36.12
CA LYS A 595 -38.26 -0.33 -34.90
C LYS A 595 -37.31 -1.48 -35.21
N SER A 596 -36.48 -1.85 -34.24
CA SER A 596 -35.63 -3.03 -34.30
C SER A 596 -35.73 -3.83 -33.01
N ILE A 597 -35.66 -5.16 -33.15
CA ILE A 597 -35.51 -6.11 -32.05
C ILE A 597 -34.07 -6.62 -32.08
N ILE A 598 -33.42 -6.56 -30.93
CA ILE A 598 -32.07 -7.09 -30.73
C ILE A 598 -32.20 -8.27 -29.80
N SER A 599 -31.94 -9.46 -30.32
CA SER A 599 -31.98 -10.71 -29.56
C SER A 599 -30.57 -11.29 -29.51
N GLY A 600 -30.10 -11.66 -28.32
CA GLY A 600 -28.73 -12.09 -28.11
C GLY A 600 -28.51 -12.78 -26.78
N ARG A 601 -27.24 -13.05 -26.49
CA ARG A 601 -26.78 -13.60 -25.21
C ARG A 601 -25.42 -13.03 -24.83
N VAL A 602 -25.21 -12.93 -23.52
CA VAL A 602 -23.89 -12.67 -22.93
C VAL A 602 -23.37 -13.99 -22.36
N ILE A 603 -22.17 -14.38 -22.77
CA ILE A 603 -21.50 -15.62 -22.36
C ILE A 603 -20.32 -15.25 -21.48
N GLN A 604 -20.21 -15.85 -20.30
CA GLN A 604 -19.01 -15.72 -19.46
C GLN A 604 -17.99 -16.75 -19.93
N LEU A 605 -16.77 -16.32 -20.28
CA LEU A 605 -15.72 -17.20 -20.81
C LEU A 605 -14.80 -17.77 -19.71
N ARG A 606 -14.77 -17.14 -18.53
CA ARG A 606 -13.91 -17.52 -17.39
C ARG A 606 -14.73 -17.95 -16.18
N ASP A 607 -14.30 -17.59 -14.99
CA ASP A 607 -15.07 -17.72 -13.78
C ASP A 607 -16.42 -17.00 -13.89
N ILE A 608 -17.43 -17.54 -13.22
CA ILE A 608 -18.77 -16.97 -13.19
C ILE A 608 -18.81 -15.86 -12.13
N TYR A 609 -19.34 -14.71 -12.54
CA TYR A 609 -19.61 -13.55 -11.71
C TYR A 609 -21.09 -13.18 -11.79
N GLU A 610 -21.62 -12.61 -10.70
CA GLU A 610 -22.93 -11.99 -10.66
C GLU A 610 -22.77 -10.47 -10.82
N VAL A 611 -23.27 -9.91 -11.92
CA VAL A 611 -23.14 -8.48 -12.26
C VAL A 611 -24.43 -7.94 -12.88
N GLU A 612 -24.72 -6.66 -12.65
CA GLU A 612 -25.66 -5.90 -13.47
C GLU A 612 -24.86 -5.08 -14.48
N ALA A 613 -25.02 -5.38 -15.77
CA ALA A 613 -24.28 -4.74 -16.85
C ALA A 613 -25.20 -3.86 -17.70
N GLU A 614 -24.58 -2.92 -18.42
CA GLU A 614 -25.26 -2.10 -19.41
C GLU A 614 -24.93 -2.59 -20.82
N ILE A 615 -25.94 -2.60 -21.70
CA ILE A 615 -25.80 -2.85 -23.13
C ILE A 615 -26.22 -1.57 -23.85
N ALA A 616 -25.29 -0.94 -24.56
CA ALA A 616 -25.57 0.19 -25.43
C ALA A 616 -25.97 -0.29 -26.83
N LEU A 617 -27.02 0.34 -27.35
CA LEU A 617 -27.57 0.14 -28.68
C LEU A 617 -27.33 1.45 -29.43
N LEU A 618 -26.40 1.45 -30.38
CA LEU A 618 -25.95 2.64 -31.09
C LEU A 618 -26.54 2.65 -32.48
N GLY A 619 -27.23 3.72 -32.85
CA GLY A 619 -27.66 4.03 -34.23
C GLY A 619 -26.77 5.13 -34.82
N GLU A 620 -27.19 5.71 -35.93
CA GLU A 620 -26.44 6.78 -36.60
C GLU A 620 -26.29 8.03 -35.71
N ASP A 621 -27.38 8.51 -35.12
CA ASP A 621 -27.41 9.67 -34.20
C ASP A 621 -28.15 9.35 -32.88
N GLN A 622 -28.41 8.08 -32.58
CA GLN A 622 -29.26 7.64 -31.49
C GLN A 622 -28.53 6.64 -30.59
N ARG A 623 -28.70 6.78 -29.26
CA ARG A 623 -28.15 5.85 -28.27
C ARG A 623 -29.25 5.37 -27.33
N GLY A 624 -29.38 4.06 -27.19
CA GLY A 624 -30.26 3.42 -26.22
C GLY A 624 -29.43 2.60 -25.23
N LEU A 625 -29.69 2.74 -23.94
CA LEU A 625 -29.03 1.93 -22.90
C LEU A 625 -30.04 0.95 -22.30
N ARG A 626 -29.60 -0.30 -22.06
CA ARG A 626 -30.40 -1.35 -21.43
C ARG A 626 -29.60 -2.03 -20.35
N LYS A 627 -30.22 -2.34 -19.22
CA LYS A 627 -29.59 -3.09 -18.14
C LYS A 627 -29.90 -4.57 -18.26
N ILE A 628 -28.92 -5.41 -17.94
CA ILE A 628 -29.05 -6.87 -17.91
C ILE A 628 -28.40 -7.42 -16.64
N LYS A 629 -29.07 -8.35 -15.96
CA LYS A 629 -28.50 -9.07 -14.81
C LYS A 629 -27.88 -10.37 -15.32
N ILE A 630 -26.59 -10.55 -15.12
CA ILE A 630 -25.83 -11.71 -15.54
C ILE A 630 -25.41 -12.47 -14.30
N LYS A 631 -25.75 -13.76 -14.26
CA LYS A 631 -25.44 -14.67 -13.15
C LYS A 631 -24.99 -16.03 -13.64
N ASP A 632 -25.56 -16.50 -14.74
CA ASP A 632 -25.28 -17.81 -15.31
C ASP A 632 -24.15 -17.74 -16.36
N ARG A 633 -23.66 -18.91 -16.76
CA ARG A 633 -22.66 -19.06 -17.84
C ARG A 633 -23.10 -18.36 -19.14
N GLU A 634 -24.40 -18.42 -19.45
CA GLU A 634 -25.03 -17.74 -20.56
C GLU A 634 -26.29 -17.01 -20.07
N THR A 635 -26.45 -15.75 -20.46
CA THR A 635 -27.64 -14.94 -20.14
C THR A 635 -28.22 -14.38 -21.43
N ALA A 636 -29.41 -14.85 -21.82
CA ALA A 636 -30.11 -14.36 -23.02
C ALA A 636 -30.82 -13.02 -22.75
N PHE A 637 -30.95 -12.19 -23.78
CA PHE A 637 -31.70 -10.94 -23.73
C PHE A 637 -32.44 -10.67 -25.04
N GLU A 638 -33.49 -9.85 -24.94
CA GLU A 638 -34.19 -9.28 -26.08
C GLU A 638 -34.58 -7.84 -25.75
N PHE A 639 -34.24 -6.90 -26.64
CA PHE A 639 -34.55 -5.48 -26.48
C PHE A 639 -35.22 -4.92 -27.73
N GLU A 640 -36.26 -4.09 -27.53
CA GLU A 640 -36.86 -3.27 -28.58
C GLU A 640 -36.31 -1.84 -28.53
N VAL A 641 -36.00 -1.29 -29.71
CA VAL A 641 -35.60 0.11 -29.91
C VAL A 641 -36.32 0.74 -31.11
N GLY A 642 -36.55 2.05 -31.05
CA GLY A 642 -37.22 2.82 -32.09
C GLY A 642 -36.30 3.35 -33.19
N PHE A 643 -35.19 2.67 -33.45
CA PHE A 643 -34.23 3.00 -34.51
C PHE A 643 -33.46 1.75 -34.94
N LYS A 644 -32.70 1.84 -36.04
CA LYS A 644 -31.82 0.77 -36.49
C LYS A 644 -30.46 0.88 -35.81
N PRO A 645 -30.06 -0.06 -34.93
CA PRO A 645 -28.71 -0.07 -34.40
C PRO A 645 -27.70 -0.44 -35.48
N THR A 646 -26.59 0.28 -35.50
CA THR A 646 -25.37 -0.01 -36.26
C THR A 646 -24.35 -0.77 -35.41
N ALA A 647 -24.41 -0.64 -34.07
CA ALA A 647 -23.57 -1.38 -33.14
C ALA A 647 -24.31 -1.69 -31.83
N VAL A 648 -23.84 -2.75 -31.15
CA VAL A 648 -24.26 -3.10 -29.80
C VAL A 648 -23.00 -3.32 -28.97
N GLU A 649 -22.89 -2.61 -27.86
CA GLU A 649 -21.70 -2.60 -27.01
C GLU A 649 -22.05 -3.07 -25.61
N PHE A 650 -21.26 -4.00 -25.09
CA PHE A 650 -21.37 -4.46 -23.71
C PHE A 650 -20.50 -3.58 -22.81
N ASP A 651 -21.10 -3.07 -21.74
CA ASP A 651 -20.45 -2.24 -20.73
C ASP A 651 -19.59 -1.12 -21.36
N PRO A 652 -20.23 -0.18 -22.09
CA PRO A 652 -19.54 0.80 -22.94
C PRO A 652 -18.65 1.76 -22.14
N ASP A 653 -18.99 2.02 -20.89
CA ASP A 653 -18.27 2.95 -20.01
C ASP A 653 -17.30 2.22 -19.05
N TYR A 654 -17.05 0.92 -19.29
CA TYR A 654 -16.17 0.07 -18.47
C TYR A 654 -16.50 0.14 -16.96
N LYS A 655 -17.78 -0.04 -16.61
CA LYS A 655 -18.25 -0.05 -15.22
C LYS A 655 -17.95 -1.37 -14.52
N ILE A 656 -17.51 -2.40 -15.25
CA ILE A 656 -17.19 -3.72 -14.70
C ILE A 656 -15.72 -4.02 -14.96
N LEU A 657 -14.95 -4.31 -13.90
CA LEU A 657 -13.61 -4.88 -14.05
C LEU A 657 -13.71 -6.22 -14.79
N ARG A 658 -13.22 -6.28 -16.02
CA ARG A 658 -13.34 -7.45 -16.90
C ARG A 658 -12.19 -7.54 -17.88
N TRP A 659 -11.90 -8.74 -18.34
CA TRP A 659 -11.03 -8.93 -19.49
C TRP A 659 -11.67 -8.33 -20.75
N THR A 660 -10.84 -7.68 -21.56
CA THR A 660 -11.11 -7.18 -22.90
C THR A 660 -10.00 -7.69 -23.81
N ASP A 661 -10.18 -7.67 -25.14
CA ASP A 661 -9.08 -8.01 -26.06
C ASP A 661 -7.84 -7.15 -25.80
N GLU A 662 -8.05 -5.86 -25.56
CA GLU A 662 -7.00 -4.91 -25.17
C GLU A 662 -6.24 -5.37 -23.90
N PHE A 663 -6.95 -5.80 -22.86
CA PHE A 663 -6.33 -6.22 -21.60
C PHE A 663 -5.70 -7.61 -21.66
N VAL A 664 -6.21 -8.51 -22.52
CA VAL A 664 -5.51 -9.76 -22.87
C VAL A 664 -4.18 -9.42 -23.54
N ALA A 665 -4.18 -8.51 -24.51
CA ALA A 665 -2.96 -8.07 -25.17
C ALA A 665 -1.96 -7.44 -24.19
N PHE A 666 -2.41 -6.57 -23.29
CA PHE A 666 -1.53 -5.93 -22.30
C PHE A 666 -0.93 -6.93 -21.30
N SER A 667 -1.72 -7.88 -20.80
CA SER A 667 -1.22 -9.00 -19.99
C SER A 667 -0.13 -9.78 -20.73
N ASP A 668 -0.36 -10.10 -22.00
CA ASP A 668 0.59 -10.86 -22.81
C ASP A 668 1.85 -10.04 -23.13
N ILE A 669 1.75 -8.73 -23.35
CA ILE A 669 2.91 -7.83 -23.46
C ILE A 669 3.75 -7.83 -22.19
N GLY A 670 3.12 -7.71 -21.01
CA GLY A 670 3.82 -7.75 -19.72
C GLY A 670 4.55 -9.06 -19.50
N ARG A 671 3.87 -10.20 -19.74
CA ARG A 671 4.46 -11.55 -19.65
C ARG A 671 5.59 -11.75 -20.66
N GLY A 672 5.38 -11.35 -21.91
CA GLY A 672 6.37 -11.45 -22.98
C GLY A 672 7.62 -10.62 -22.70
N THR A 673 7.44 -9.41 -22.16
CA THR A 673 8.55 -8.55 -21.73
C THR A 673 9.35 -9.20 -20.60
N LYS A 674 8.68 -9.78 -19.61
CA LYS A 674 9.32 -10.51 -18.51
C LYS A 674 10.12 -11.71 -19.02
N PHE A 675 9.52 -12.55 -19.87
CA PHE A 675 10.23 -13.68 -20.48
C PHE A 675 11.45 -13.25 -21.27
N ARG A 676 11.36 -12.16 -22.04
CA ARG A 676 12.51 -11.60 -22.76
C ARG A 676 13.62 -11.14 -21.81
N LEU A 677 13.28 -10.48 -20.70
CA LEU A 677 14.24 -10.03 -19.70
C LEU A 677 14.90 -11.21 -18.96
N ASP A 678 14.16 -12.31 -18.76
CA ASP A 678 14.65 -13.55 -18.16
C ASP A 678 15.46 -14.42 -19.15
N GLY A 679 15.62 -13.99 -20.41
CA GLY A 679 16.32 -14.74 -21.45
C GLY A 679 15.53 -15.89 -22.08
N LYS A 680 14.21 -15.97 -21.83
CA LYS A 680 13.26 -16.95 -22.36
C LYS A 680 12.62 -16.43 -23.66
N PHE A 681 13.43 -16.30 -24.71
CA PHE A 681 13.01 -15.57 -25.92
C PHE A 681 11.92 -16.28 -26.71
N GLU A 682 11.94 -17.60 -26.78
CA GLU A 682 10.94 -18.41 -27.47
C GLU A 682 9.56 -18.25 -26.80
N GLU A 683 9.49 -18.34 -25.47
CA GLU A 683 8.27 -18.10 -24.72
C GLU A 683 7.78 -16.66 -24.87
N ALA A 684 8.70 -15.68 -24.90
CA ALA A 684 8.37 -14.29 -25.18
C ALA A 684 7.72 -14.13 -26.56
N ILE A 685 8.29 -14.73 -27.61
CA ILE A 685 7.77 -14.66 -28.98
C ILE A 685 6.34 -15.23 -29.07
N VAL A 686 6.08 -16.38 -28.42
CA VAL A 686 4.73 -16.99 -28.45
C VAL A 686 3.70 -16.05 -27.85
N VAL A 687 3.97 -15.52 -26.66
CA VAL A 687 3.02 -14.67 -25.94
C VAL A 687 2.86 -13.30 -26.63
N LEU A 688 3.94 -12.73 -27.18
CA LEU A 688 3.85 -11.44 -27.90
C LEU A 688 3.13 -11.56 -29.24
N LYS A 689 3.13 -12.73 -29.88
CA LYS A 689 2.26 -12.99 -31.05
C LYS A 689 0.79 -13.03 -30.66
N SER A 690 0.47 -13.71 -29.56
CA SER A 690 -0.89 -13.71 -28.97
C SER A 690 -1.35 -12.26 -28.70
N ALA A 691 -0.49 -11.42 -28.12
CA ALA A 691 -0.82 -10.01 -27.92
C ALA A 691 -1.19 -9.27 -29.22
N LEU A 692 -0.50 -9.56 -30.33
CA LEU A 692 -0.79 -8.96 -31.65
C LEU A 692 -2.03 -9.57 -32.33
N GLU A 693 -2.51 -10.74 -31.91
CA GLU A 693 -3.79 -11.27 -32.38
C GLU A 693 -4.96 -10.47 -31.78
N HIS A 694 -4.83 -10.05 -30.52
CA HIS A 694 -5.83 -9.22 -29.82
C HIS A 694 -5.67 -7.72 -30.08
N LEU A 695 -4.45 -7.22 -30.25
CA LEU A 695 -4.15 -5.81 -30.52
C LEU A 695 -3.11 -5.65 -31.65
N PRO A 696 -3.53 -5.82 -32.93
CA PRO A 696 -2.60 -5.88 -34.08
C PRO A 696 -1.73 -4.63 -34.28
N ASP A 697 -2.24 -3.45 -33.91
CA ASP A 697 -1.55 -2.17 -34.09
C ASP A 697 -0.65 -1.79 -32.89
N SER A 698 -0.47 -2.69 -31.92
CA SER A 698 0.33 -2.43 -30.73
C SER A 698 1.82 -2.28 -31.06
N ARG A 699 2.32 -1.04 -30.98
CA ARG A 699 3.75 -0.72 -31.14
C ARG A 699 4.60 -1.35 -30.04
N GLU A 700 4.09 -1.42 -28.81
CA GLU A 700 4.78 -2.07 -27.70
C GLU A 700 4.94 -3.57 -27.95
N ALA A 701 3.86 -4.29 -28.28
CA ALA A 701 3.94 -5.72 -28.58
C ALA A 701 4.88 -5.99 -29.75
N SER A 702 4.78 -5.20 -30.82
CA SER A 702 5.63 -5.31 -32.00
C SER A 702 7.10 -5.07 -31.67
N TYR A 703 7.39 -4.05 -30.85
CA TYR A 703 8.76 -3.72 -30.44
C TYR A 703 9.36 -4.82 -29.55
N GLN A 704 8.61 -5.30 -28.56
CA GLN A 704 9.06 -6.38 -27.68
C GLN A 704 9.27 -7.68 -28.48
N LEU A 705 8.41 -7.96 -29.46
CA LEU A 705 8.52 -9.13 -30.34
C LEU A 705 9.77 -9.03 -31.22
N ALA A 706 10.01 -7.86 -31.82
CA ALA A 706 11.20 -7.58 -32.61
C ALA A 706 12.48 -7.77 -31.79
N ARG A 707 12.49 -7.24 -30.55
CA ARG A 707 13.61 -7.42 -29.62
C ARG A 707 13.82 -8.87 -29.22
N ALA A 708 12.76 -9.64 -28.99
CA ALA A 708 12.87 -11.07 -28.69
C ALA A 708 13.46 -11.85 -29.88
N HIS A 709 12.99 -11.59 -31.10
CA HIS A 709 13.58 -12.16 -32.32
C HIS A 709 15.05 -11.77 -32.48
N GLN A 710 15.40 -10.50 -32.25
CA GLN A 710 16.77 -9.99 -32.38
C GLN A 710 17.71 -10.71 -31.41
N LEU A 711 17.31 -10.84 -30.13
CA LEU A 711 18.12 -11.49 -29.09
C LEU A 711 18.24 -13.00 -29.29
N LEU A 712 17.27 -13.63 -29.96
CA LEU A 712 17.31 -15.03 -30.34
C LEU A 712 18.12 -15.30 -31.64
N GLY A 713 18.62 -14.25 -32.30
CA GLY A 713 19.37 -14.34 -33.57
C GLY A 713 18.49 -14.50 -34.82
N GLN A 714 17.19 -14.27 -34.70
CA GLN A 714 16.23 -14.33 -35.81
C GLN A 714 16.14 -12.97 -36.51
N HIS A 715 17.25 -12.55 -37.14
CA HIS A 715 17.43 -11.19 -37.66
C HIS A 715 16.38 -10.78 -38.71
N ASP A 716 15.99 -11.66 -39.64
CA ASP A 716 14.98 -11.32 -40.65
C ASP A 716 13.61 -11.00 -40.03
N ALA A 717 13.22 -11.80 -39.03
CA ALA A 717 11.96 -11.59 -38.32
C ALA A 717 11.98 -10.30 -37.49
N ALA A 718 13.10 -10.02 -36.82
CA ALA A 718 13.29 -8.77 -36.08
C ALA A 718 13.25 -7.55 -37.00
N THR A 719 13.97 -7.58 -38.13
CA THR A 719 13.98 -6.50 -39.13
C THR A 719 12.58 -6.21 -39.63
N LYS A 720 11.82 -7.25 -40.01
CA LYS A 720 10.45 -7.09 -40.47
C LYS A 720 9.56 -6.36 -39.46
N GLN A 721 9.67 -6.72 -38.18
CA GLN A 721 8.86 -6.11 -37.12
C GLN A 721 9.29 -4.67 -36.81
N PHE A 722 10.59 -4.39 -36.74
CA PHE A 722 11.05 -3.00 -36.55
C PHE A 722 10.67 -2.10 -37.73
N MET A 723 10.76 -2.61 -38.96
CA MET A 723 10.34 -1.87 -40.15
C MET A 723 8.85 -1.52 -40.10
N ALA A 724 7.99 -2.48 -39.73
CA ALA A 724 6.55 -2.23 -39.61
C ALA A 724 6.24 -1.08 -38.64
N ILE A 725 6.95 -0.98 -37.50
CA ILE A 725 6.80 0.14 -36.56
C ILE A 725 7.17 1.48 -37.22
N THR A 726 8.27 1.50 -37.97
CA THR A 726 8.73 2.74 -38.65
C THR A 726 7.82 3.13 -39.83
N GLU A 727 7.27 2.17 -40.57
CA GLU A 727 6.32 2.40 -41.67
C GLU A 727 4.96 2.90 -41.16
N GLN A 728 4.51 2.37 -40.01
CA GLN A 728 3.31 2.86 -39.34
C GLN A 728 3.47 4.33 -38.89
N PHE A 729 4.67 4.73 -38.45
CA PHE A 729 4.97 6.15 -38.20
C PHE A 729 4.90 6.98 -39.48
N GLU A 730 5.49 6.51 -40.57
CA GLU A 730 5.49 7.25 -41.85
C GLU A 730 4.08 7.46 -42.41
N SER A 731 3.15 6.53 -42.15
CA SER A 731 1.75 6.66 -42.58
C SER A 731 0.88 7.51 -41.65
N THR A 732 1.16 7.54 -40.34
CA THR A 732 0.32 8.21 -39.33
C THR A 732 0.86 9.56 -38.86
N GLY A 733 2.16 9.83 -39.06
CA GLY A 733 2.86 11.00 -38.53
C GLY A 733 3.06 10.97 -37.00
N HIS A 734 2.62 9.92 -36.31
CA HIS A 734 2.69 9.84 -34.85
C HIS A 734 4.02 9.27 -34.37
N TYR A 735 4.92 10.16 -33.92
CA TYR A 735 6.25 9.77 -33.44
C TYR A 735 6.23 9.29 -31.98
N SER A 736 6.89 8.17 -31.70
CA SER A 736 7.03 7.61 -30.35
C SER A 736 8.45 7.09 -30.09
N TRP A 737 8.78 6.78 -28.82
CA TRP A 737 10.07 6.17 -28.48
C TRP A 737 10.28 4.83 -29.20
N HIS A 738 9.21 4.05 -29.45
CA HIS A 738 9.29 2.82 -30.23
C HIS A 738 9.86 3.07 -31.62
N VAL A 739 9.49 4.18 -32.27
CA VAL A 739 9.99 4.54 -33.61
C VAL A 739 11.48 4.83 -33.54
N ALA A 740 11.90 5.65 -32.57
CA ALA A 740 13.29 6.01 -32.34
C ALA A 740 14.16 4.76 -32.12
N TRP A 741 13.77 3.95 -31.15
CA TRP A 741 14.50 2.75 -30.76
C TRP A 741 14.42 1.62 -31.79
N SER A 742 13.32 1.48 -32.54
CA SER A 742 13.28 0.54 -33.68
C SER A 742 14.28 0.94 -34.76
N THR A 743 14.38 2.24 -35.05
CA THR A 743 15.33 2.76 -36.04
C THR A 743 16.78 2.54 -35.59
N ILE A 744 17.09 2.78 -34.31
CA ILE A 744 18.42 2.49 -33.73
C ILE A 744 18.73 0.99 -33.84
N ASN A 745 17.78 0.12 -33.49
CA ASN A 745 17.99 -1.33 -33.54
C ASN A 745 18.20 -1.85 -34.97
N LEU A 746 17.46 -1.31 -35.95
CA LEU A 746 17.72 -1.57 -37.37
C LEU A 746 19.14 -1.18 -37.77
N GLY A 747 19.61 -0.01 -37.32
CA GLY A 747 21.00 0.42 -37.51
C GLY A 747 22.00 -0.56 -36.89
N THR A 748 21.77 -0.96 -35.64
CA THR A 748 22.65 -1.90 -34.92
C THR A 748 22.72 -3.26 -35.61
N MET A 749 21.59 -3.77 -36.11
CA MET A 749 21.55 -5.04 -36.84
C MET A 749 22.24 -4.99 -38.20
N ASN A 750 22.41 -3.81 -38.79
CA ASN A 750 23.11 -3.59 -40.06
C ASN A 750 24.53 -3.02 -39.87
N ALA A 751 25.06 -3.01 -38.65
CA ALA A 751 26.36 -2.39 -38.35
C ALA A 751 27.54 -3.07 -39.06
N GLU A 752 27.45 -4.39 -39.26
CA GLU A 752 28.49 -5.18 -39.95
C GLU A 752 28.21 -5.33 -41.46
N SER A 753 27.01 -4.96 -41.91
CA SER A 753 26.60 -5.02 -43.31
C SER A 753 27.06 -3.78 -44.07
N ASP A 754 27.42 -3.93 -45.35
CA ASP A 754 27.77 -2.82 -46.26
C ASP A 754 28.76 -1.80 -45.67
N ASN A 755 29.76 -2.29 -44.92
CA ASN A 755 30.76 -1.47 -44.21
C ASN A 755 30.13 -0.43 -43.26
N GLY A 756 29.00 -0.79 -42.66
CA GLY A 756 28.22 0.05 -41.75
C GLY A 756 27.50 1.22 -42.43
N SER A 757 27.45 1.30 -43.76
CA SER A 757 26.79 2.41 -44.48
C SER A 757 25.30 2.51 -44.12
N THR A 758 24.58 1.38 -44.22
CA THR A 758 23.16 1.29 -43.89
C THR A 758 22.89 1.67 -42.43
N ALA A 759 23.77 1.24 -41.50
CA ALA A 759 23.67 1.60 -40.10
C ALA A 759 23.85 3.10 -39.85
N LYS A 760 24.82 3.74 -40.51
CA LYS A 760 25.06 5.19 -40.43
C LYS A 760 23.82 5.98 -40.88
N ASP A 761 23.10 5.51 -41.90
CA ASP A 761 21.89 6.18 -42.39
C ASP A 761 20.72 6.07 -41.40
N TYR A 762 20.53 4.92 -40.75
CA TYR A 762 19.55 4.78 -39.67
C TYR A 762 19.86 5.70 -38.49
N TYR A 763 21.13 5.77 -38.05
CA TYR A 763 21.51 6.65 -36.94
C TYR A 763 21.32 8.13 -37.30
N ARG A 764 21.66 8.54 -38.52
CA ARG A 764 21.36 9.90 -39.00
C ARG A 764 19.87 10.17 -39.06
N LYS A 765 19.03 9.20 -39.48
CA LYS A 765 17.57 9.34 -39.50
C LYS A 765 17.03 9.66 -38.10
N VAL A 766 17.52 8.99 -37.05
CA VAL A 766 17.11 9.27 -35.66
C VAL A 766 17.39 10.74 -35.27
N LEU A 767 18.55 11.27 -35.66
CA LEU A 767 18.94 12.66 -35.38
C LEU A 767 18.09 13.71 -36.11
N THR A 768 17.32 13.30 -37.13
CA THR A 768 16.34 14.18 -37.80
C THR A 768 14.96 14.20 -37.12
N LEU A 769 14.73 13.31 -36.15
CA LEU A 769 13.47 13.15 -35.44
C LEU A 769 13.55 13.81 -34.05
N PRO A 770 12.41 14.08 -33.37
CA PRO A 770 12.43 14.59 -32.00
C PRO A 770 13.26 13.70 -31.06
N ASP A 771 14.06 14.29 -30.17
CA ASP A 771 14.78 13.48 -29.19
C ASP A 771 13.81 12.96 -28.13
N ILE A 772 13.60 11.64 -28.10
CA ILE A 772 12.75 10.97 -27.11
C ILE A 772 13.56 9.85 -26.45
N SER A 773 13.48 9.77 -25.12
CA SER A 773 14.08 8.69 -24.33
C SER A 773 15.59 8.51 -24.57
N GLY A 774 16.32 9.61 -24.77
CA GLY A 774 17.78 9.60 -24.97
C GLY A 774 18.22 9.04 -26.33
N SER A 775 17.33 9.05 -27.32
CA SER A 775 17.58 8.54 -28.67
C SER A 775 18.73 9.24 -29.39
N HIS A 776 18.88 10.56 -29.23
CA HIS A 776 19.94 11.33 -29.88
C HIS A 776 21.32 10.95 -29.33
N PRO A 777 21.59 11.05 -28.01
CA PRO A 777 22.89 10.65 -27.46
C PRO A 777 23.33 9.23 -27.82
N GLU A 778 22.41 8.25 -27.81
CA GLU A 778 22.75 6.88 -28.17
C GLU A 778 23.06 6.75 -29.67
N SER A 779 22.29 7.41 -30.52
CA SER A 779 22.52 7.42 -31.97
C SER A 779 23.86 8.08 -32.33
N GLU A 780 24.20 9.21 -31.70
CA GLU A 780 25.48 9.90 -31.90
C GLU A 780 26.66 9.02 -31.50
N LYS A 781 26.56 8.34 -30.35
CA LYS A 781 27.57 7.41 -29.86
C LYS A 781 27.80 6.25 -30.83
N LEU A 782 26.74 5.63 -31.34
CA LEU A 782 26.82 4.51 -32.29
C LEU A 782 27.36 4.97 -33.65
N LEU A 783 26.95 6.14 -34.12
CA LEU A 783 27.46 6.75 -35.36
C LEU A 783 28.95 7.07 -35.25
N ALA A 784 29.39 7.65 -34.14
CA ALA A 784 30.80 7.96 -33.88
C ALA A 784 31.67 6.69 -33.87
N ALA A 785 31.18 5.60 -33.28
CA ALA A 785 31.88 4.32 -33.27
C ALA A 785 32.10 3.75 -34.67
N LEU A 786 31.11 3.85 -35.56
CA LEU A 786 31.25 3.38 -36.95
C LEU A 786 32.18 4.27 -37.78
N LEU A 787 32.17 5.59 -37.55
CA LEU A 787 33.06 6.52 -38.26
C LEU A 787 34.52 6.38 -37.80
N ALA A 788 34.76 6.00 -36.55
CA ALA A 788 36.11 5.74 -36.03
C ALA A 788 36.76 4.49 -36.65
N ASN A 789 35.96 3.53 -37.12
CA ASN A 789 36.43 2.31 -37.78
C ASN A 789 36.67 2.47 -39.30
N ASP A 790 36.27 3.61 -39.89
CA ASP A 790 36.51 3.92 -41.31
C ASP A 790 37.91 4.51 -41.57
N GLY A 791 38.67 4.84 -40.52
CA GLY A 791 40.02 5.40 -40.57
C GLY A 791 41.07 4.42 -40.09
#